data_AF-A0A3D6BRT7-F1
#
_entry.id   AF-A0A3D6BRT7-F1
#
_cell.length_a   1.000
_cell.length_b   1.000
_cell.length_c   1.000
_cell.angle_alpha   90.00
_cell.angle_beta   90.00
_cell.angle_gamma   90.00
#
_symmetry.space_group_name_H-M   'P 1'
#
loop_
_entity.id
_entity.type
_entity.pdbx_description
1 polymer ?
#
loop_
_entity_poly.entity_id
_entity_poly.type
_entity_poly.pdbx_seq_one_letter_code
_entity_poly.pdbx_strand_id
1 'polypeptide(L)'
;MKYFLFFIALLCFTVSFSQSNTFEISGTVVSADDKTPLESATVHLERLKDSTVVTYTITDKNGKFFLKDNLSDTTVNLYVSYVGYRTYLKKVTLNQSFIHLNTLELEVNSSALNEVLITSQAPITIKKDTLEFNVKSFKTKKDATVEDLLKELPGVEVDEAGKIKVNGKEVSKILVNGKPFFGDDPTITTKNLTKEIIDKVQIVDSKTKSEAFTGEVTDGEEKTINLTISEEKNKGVFGRVAAGGGTDQRYEFAGMLNYFNNDQRVSFLAGGNNINSPGFSFGEIRKMFGNINSMSVSSNGTFTIDGRTFGGGAGITKSQNAGANYADVIGEKTDISADYFYSGSNSENQTATQRENILPDSRYYTNSTSSSYNDSGSHNANIGFDIEIDSTLLINVDPSFRYSKSQNTYTGYEASLNNSKVLTNESHTNSQVENVATNFSNKLNVTKKFGSKGAYIKAGVDVRVNSRESNDYLTSLTNVYGEDVNNPNNPDYVLTDQTSRDQFTDGNGDTKTLRSNVSYRLPIIDKKLFVNFDYEYSNTKTDDTKSTFDKDAEGYYTIFNQSLSTDFEYTDETSAPGIALSYKTEAFSARIASSYLFRTLGNKDLLRPEFNIERTFKNMQLNSYMNYKLSDKASVYLNYYLQNNPPELQQLQAFADVSDPLNLIVGNPNLEPETSHSFYAGFNAFDFQKKTGIYGYFGGAFTDNKVVSKSIVTEDLERITTYENVNGNYNAYGGVDYSKSIKLDSLRSVKVGFGVYTNIYKNINFNNGVQYASHVNSFTPELDFTFEWKDIFEIRPRYSVRFTNNKYNLDTFEDTQFLFHQLRVRTVWYLPKNFEWRNDIEYNYDPSISSSFQQSAWFWNSTLAYSFMKDKAILTLKAYDLLNQNTNARRTATQNYIQDSQSTVLQRYFMLSFSWKFNSLGKKGETQDDGMFIFD
;
A
#
# COMPACT_ATOMS: atom_id res chain seq x y z
N MET A 1 -32.57 -22.15 36.44
CA MET A 1 -32.14 -23.56 36.25
C MET A 1 -32.75 -24.28 35.04
N LYS A 2 -34.05 -24.11 34.69
CA LYS A 2 -34.64 -24.73 33.48
C LYS A 2 -33.97 -24.34 32.15
N TYR A 3 -33.53 -23.08 32.00
CA TYR A 3 -32.83 -22.62 30.78
C TYR A 3 -31.35 -23.07 30.71
N PHE A 4 -30.72 -23.35 31.86
CA PHE A 4 -29.35 -23.86 31.93
C PHE A 4 -29.28 -25.34 31.52
N LEU A 5 -30.28 -26.13 31.94
CA LEU A 5 -30.43 -27.53 31.52
C LEU A 5 -30.81 -27.68 30.04
N PHE A 6 -31.59 -26.75 29.48
CA PHE A 6 -31.90 -26.75 28.04
C PHE A 6 -30.66 -26.37 27.20
N PHE A 7 -29.83 -25.45 27.69
CA PHE A 7 -28.56 -25.08 27.04
C PHE A 7 -27.53 -26.23 27.10
N ILE A 8 -27.46 -26.98 28.21
CA ILE A 8 -26.61 -28.16 28.35
C ILE A 8 -27.11 -29.33 27.47
N ALA A 9 -28.42 -29.54 27.37
CA ALA A 9 -28.98 -30.56 26.49
C ALA A 9 -28.75 -30.24 25.00
N LEU A 10 -28.78 -28.96 24.60
CA LEU A 10 -28.45 -28.53 23.23
C LEU A 10 -26.94 -28.71 22.91
N LEU A 11 -26.07 -28.48 23.90
CA LEU A 11 -24.62 -28.73 23.79
C LEU A 11 -24.30 -30.23 23.63
N CYS A 12 -25.03 -31.13 24.30
CA CYS A 12 -24.82 -32.58 24.17
C CYS A 12 -25.23 -33.16 22.81
N PHE A 13 -26.13 -32.53 22.05
CA PHE A 13 -26.49 -32.99 20.69
C PHE A 13 -25.47 -32.61 19.61
N THR A 14 -24.50 -31.74 19.90
CA THR A 14 -23.46 -31.33 18.93
C THR A 14 -22.23 -32.25 18.90
N VAL A 15 -22.19 -33.28 19.75
CA VAL A 15 -21.05 -34.21 19.89
C VAL A 15 -21.31 -35.59 19.27
N SER A 16 -22.23 -35.68 18.30
CA SER A 16 -22.32 -36.87 17.45
C SER A 16 -21.08 -36.94 16.55
N PHE A 17 -20.09 -37.72 17.01
CA PHE A 17 -18.87 -38.06 16.28
C PHE A 17 -19.21 -38.59 14.88
N SER A 18 -18.82 -37.85 13.86
CA SER A 18 -18.51 -38.43 12.56
C SER A 18 -17.30 -39.34 12.75
N GLN A 19 -17.43 -40.64 12.48
CA GLN A 19 -16.32 -41.59 12.55
C GLN A 19 -15.34 -41.33 11.40
N SER A 20 -14.40 -40.42 11.60
CA SER A 20 -13.24 -40.25 10.73
C SER A 20 -12.08 -41.08 11.26
N ASN A 21 -11.52 -41.98 10.46
CA ASN A 21 -10.31 -42.70 10.84
C ASN A 21 -9.10 -41.80 10.56
N THR A 22 -8.29 -41.54 11.59
CA THR A 22 -6.98 -40.91 11.41
C THR A 22 -6.04 -41.93 10.78
N PHE A 23 -5.38 -41.54 9.69
CA PHE A 23 -4.37 -42.36 9.04
C PHE A 23 -3.07 -41.57 8.89
N GLU A 24 -1.96 -42.28 8.92
CA GLU A 24 -0.61 -41.78 8.69
C GLU A 24 0.05 -42.64 7.61
N ILE A 25 0.49 -42.03 6.50
CA ILE A 25 1.21 -42.73 5.43
C ILE A 25 2.62 -42.18 5.36
N SER A 26 3.63 -43.05 5.39
CA SER A 26 5.03 -42.66 5.26
C SER A 26 5.72 -43.47 4.18
N GLY A 27 6.80 -42.93 3.61
CA GLY A 27 7.65 -43.66 2.67
C GLY A 27 8.84 -42.83 2.18
N THR A 28 9.58 -43.37 1.23
CA THR A 28 10.74 -42.70 0.60
C THR A 28 10.59 -42.72 -0.90
N VAL A 29 10.90 -41.62 -1.58
CA VAL A 29 10.84 -41.48 -3.04
C VAL A 29 12.25 -41.34 -3.59
N VAL A 30 12.60 -42.18 -4.56
CA VAL A 30 13.90 -42.18 -5.23
C VAL A 30 13.74 -42.27 -6.75
N SER A 31 14.75 -41.85 -7.48
CA SER A 31 14.89 -42.12 -8.91
C SER A 31 15.06 -43.62 -9.15
N ALA A 32 14.34 -44.18 -10.12
CA ALA A 32 14.46 -45.59 -10.50
C ALA A 32 15.86 -45.93 -11.03
N ASP A 33 16.49 -44.98 -11.73
CA ASP A 33 17.71 -45.17 -12.52
C ASP A 33 18.97 -45.23 -11.65
N ASP A 34 19.11 -44.29 -10.71
CA ASP A 34 20.32 -44.09 -9.90
C ASP A 34 20.08 -44.13 -8.39
N LYS A 35 18.84 -44.41 -7.97
CA LYS A 35 18.41 -44.45 -6.56
C LYS A 35 18.66 -43.15 -5.80
N THR A 36 18.86 -42.04 -6.50
CA THR A 36 19.00 -40.73 -5.86
C THR A 36 17.68 -40.36 -5.17
N PRO A 37 17.72 -39.90 -3.91
CA PRO A 37 16.52 -39.39 -3.26
C PRO A 37 15.96 -38.19 -4.01
N LEU A 38 14.66 -38.21 -4.30
CA LEU A 38 13.99 -37.11 -4.97
C LEU A 38 13.48 -36.12 -3.93
N GLU A 39 14.25 -35.07 -3.66
CA GLU A 39 13.82 -33.91 -2.86
C GLU A 39 12.73 -33.13 -3.61
N SER A 40 11.77 -32.59 -2.87
CA SER A 40 10.71 -31.73 -3.42
C SER A 40 9.76 -32.40 -4.43
N ALA A 41 9.63 -33.73 -4.38
CA ALA A 41 8.57 -34.47 -5.05
C ALA A 41 7.23 -34.28 -4.34
N THR A 42 6.18 -33.99 -5.12
CA THR A 42 4.82 -33.87 -4.59
C THR A 42 4.22 -35.25 -4.43
N VAL A 43 3.79 -35.58 -3.22
CA VAL A 43 3.07 -36.81 -2.90
C VAL A 43 1.67 -36.42 -2.44
N HIS A 44 0.62 -36.87 -3.11
CA HIS A 44 -0.74 -36.50 -2.75
C HIS A 44 -1.73 -37.66 -2.81
N LEU A 45 -2.81 -37.53 -2.06
CA LEU A 45 -3.91 -38.48 -2.03
C LEU A 45 -5.14 -37.89 -2.71
N GLU A 46 -5.77 -38.66 -3.57
CA GLU A 46 -7.07 -38.33 -4.18
C GLU A 46 -8.14 -39.34 -3.81
N ARG A 47 -9.37 -38.85 -3.67
CA ARG A 47 -10.56 -39.71 -3.55
C ARG A 47 -10.82 -40.43 -4.86
N LEU A 48 -11.12 -41.72 -4.80
CA LEU A 48 -11.49 -42.52 -5.97
C LEU A 48 -12.79 -42.06 -6.64
N LYS A 49 -13.71 -41.44 -5.87
CA LYS A 49 -15.05 -41.10 -6.36
C LYS A 49 -15.07 -39.87 -7.27
N ASP A 50 -14.26 -38.86 -6.94
CA ASP A 50 -14.33 -37.53 -7.58
C ASP A 50 -12.96 -36.91 -7.85
N SER A 51 -11.88 -37.68 -7.72
CA SER A 51 -10.49 -37.26 -7.92
C SER A 51 -10.07 -36.04 -7.10
N THR A 52 -10.76 -35.77 -5.99
CA THR A 52 -10.44 -34.60 -5.18
C THR A 52 -9.34 -34.87 -4.18
N VAL A 53 -8.42 -33.91 -4.06
CA VAL A 53 -7.26 -34.03 -3.18
C VAL A 53 -7.74 -34.09 -1.72
N VAL A 54 -7.32 -35.14 -1.02
CA VAL A 54 -7.53 -35.32 0.41
C VAL A 54 -6.45 -34.55 1.18
N THR A 55 -5.21 -34.97 1.00
CA THR A 55 -4.02 -34.39 1.64
C THR A 55 -2.82 -34.54 0.71
N TYR A 56 -1.77 -33.76 0.95
CA TYR A 56 -0.53 -33.82 0.18
C TYR A 56 0.66 -33.50 1.08
N THR A 57 1.85 -33.87 0.60
CA THR A 57 3.13 -33.60 1.21
C THR A 57 4.17 -33.40 0.11
N ILE A 58 5.31 -32.86 0.51
CA ILE A 58 6.50 -32.72 -0.31
C ILE A 58 7.60 -33.55 0.36
N THR A 59 8.41 -34.24 -0.42
CA THR A 59 9.54 -35.04 0.10
C THR A 59 10.65 -34.15 0.63
N ASP A 60 11.35 -34.61 1.67
CA ASP A 60 12.52 -33.93 2.22
C ASP A 60 13.81 -34.19 1.41
N LYS A 61 14.94 -33.67 1.88
CA LYS A 61 16.29 -33.84 1.29
C LYS A 61 16.71 -35.31 1.11
N ASN A 62 16.11 -36.22 1.87
CA ASN A 62 16.37 -37.65 1.82
C ASN A 62 15.26 -38.41 1.08
N GLY A 63 14.39 -37.70 0.35
CA GLY A 63 13.26 -38.27 -0.38
C GLY A 63 12.12 -38.77 0.52
N LYS A 64 12.16 -38.53 1.84
CA LYS A 64 11.15 -39.06 2.76
C LYS A 64 9.90 -38.21 2.75
N PHE A 65 8.74 -38.86 2.82
CA PHE A 65 7.45 -38.19 2.93
C PHE A 65 6.62 -38.74 4.08
N PHE A 66 5.73 -37.88 4.58
CA PHE A 66 4.78 -38.20 5.62
C PHE A 66 3.46 -37.48 5.36
N LEU A 67 2.38 -38.25 5.25
CA LEU A 67 1.01 -37.78 5.08
C LEU A 67 0.21 -38.14 6.32
N LYS A 68 -0.57 -37.19 6.84
CA LYS A 68 -1.52 -37.45 7.93
C LYS A 68 -2.80 -36.70 7.66
N ASP A 69 -3.93 -37.40 7.75
CA ASP A 69 -5.25 -36.77 7.69
C ASP A 69 -6.32 -37.66 8.35
N ASN A 70 -7.54 -37.12 8.45
CA ASN A 70 -8.73 -37.81 8.92
C ASN A 70 -9.69 -38.00 7.74
N LEU A 71 -9.98 -39.25 7.39
CA LEU A 71 -10.88 -39.55 6.27
C LEU A 71 -11.88 -40.65 6.61
N SER A 72 -13.05 -40.55 6.01
CA SER A 72 -14.11 -41.57 6.08
C SER A 72 -13.99 -42.62 4.98
N ASP A 73 -13.25 -42.35 3.90
CA ASP A 73 -13.14 -43.27 2.77
C ASP A 73 -12.20 -44.43 3.13
N THR A 74 -12.49 -45.62 2.65
CA THR A 74 -11.70 -46.84 2.91
C THR A 74 -10.50 -47.00 1.98
N THR A 75 -10.50 -46.32 0.83
CA THR A 75 -9.48 -46.46 -0.21
C THR A 75 -9.24 -45.11 -0.89
N VAL A 76 -7.99 -44.83 -1.23
CA VAL A 76 -7.55 -43.59 -1.89
C VAL A 76 -6.49 -43.89 -2.96
N ASN A 77 -6.32 -42.99 -3.93
CA ASN A 77 -5.22 -43.04 -4.88
C ASN A 77 -4.06 -42.19 -4.35
N LEU A 78 -2.88 -42.78 -4.17
CA LEU A 78 -1.64 -42.07 -3.93
C LEU A 78 -0.97 -41.78 -5.27
N TYR A 79 -0.62 -40.53 -5.48
CA TYR A 79 0.21 -40.08 -6.57
C TYR A 79 1.54 -39.54 -6.05
N VAL A 80 2.61 -39.82 -6.77
CA VAL A 80 3.91 -39.18 -6.58
C VAL A 80 4.36 -38.60 -7.91
N SER A 81 4.63 -37.31 -7.93
CA SER A 81 5.03 -36.58 -9.13
C SER A 81 6.28 -35.76 -8.86
N TYR A 82 7.23 -35.80 -9.80
CA TYR A 82 8.44 -35.00 -9.77
C TYR A 82 8.78 -34.55 -11.20
N VAL A 83 9.33 -33.34 -11.33
CA VAL A 83 9.58 -32.72 -12.65
C VAL A 83 10.61 -33.55 -13.42
N GLY A 84 10.26 -33.93 -14.66
CA GLY A 84 11.12 -34.78 -15.51
C GLY A 84 10.90 -36.29 -15.33
N TYR A 85 10.01 -36.70 -14.43
CA TYR A 85 9.70 -38.09 -14.13
C TYR A 85 8.24 -38.42 -14.44
N ARG A 86 7.96 -39.72 -14.62
CA ARG A 86 6.60 -40.23 -14.81
C ARG A 86 5.87 -40.25 -13.47
N THR A 87 4.63 -39.77 -13.43
CA THR A 87 3.80 -39.81 -12.21
C THR A 87 3.57 -41.26 -11.78
N TYR A 88 3.97 -41.58 -10.54
CA TYR A 88 3.73 -42.86 -9.91
C TYR A 88 2.32 -42.88 -9.31
N LEU A 89 1.53 -43.93 -9.58
CA LEU A 89 0.18 -44.10 -9.05
C LEU A 89 0.06 -45.42 -8.27
N LYS A 90 -0.48 -45.36 -7.07
CA LYS A 90 -0.74 -46.53 -6.22
C LYS A 90 -2.06 -46.39 -5.46
N LYS A 91 -2.94 -47.39 -5.54
CA LYS A 91 -4.11 -47.46 -4.65
C LYS A 91 -3.66 -47.84 -3.25
N VAL A 92 -4.11 -47.09 -2.25
CA VAL A 92 -3.83 -47.33 -0.83
C VAL A 92 -5.15 -47.55 -0.09
N THR A 93 -5.25 -48.67 0.62
CA THR A 93 -6.39 -48.98 1.50
C THR A 93 -6.11 -48.43 2.89
N LEU A 94 -7.01 -47.60 3.41
CA LEU A 94 -6.91 -46.94 4.72
C LEU A 94 -7.49 -47.86 5.82
N ASN A 95 -6.90 -49.04 5.99
CA ASN A 95 -7.35 -50.05 6.96
C ASN A 95 -6.60 -50.02 8.30
N GLN A 96 -5.54 -49.22 8.40
CA GLN A 96 -4.69 -49.08 9.59
C GLN A 96 -4.40 -47.60 9.84
N SER A 97 -4.15 -47.26 11.11
CA SER A 97 -3.80 -45.90 11.52
C SER A 97 -2.41 -45.46 11.04
N PHE A 98 -1.51 -46.42 10.78
CA PHE A 98 -0.17 -46.15 10.22
C PHE A 98 0.11 -47.11 9.07
N ILE A 99 0.48 -46.56 7.91
CA ILE A 99 0.74 -47.28 6.66
C ILE A 99 2.14 -46.88 6.19
N HIS A 100 3.09 -47.79 6.29
CA HIS A 100 4.43 -47.58 5.74
C HIS A 100 4.48 -48.10 4.31
N LEU A 101 4.70 -47.19 3.36
CA LEU A 101 5.06 -47.51 2.00
C LEU A 101 6.58 -47.61 1.94
N ASN A 102 7.07 -48.75 1.45
CA ASN A 102 8.50 -48.92 1.13
C ASN A 102 8.94 -47.88 0.07
N THR A 103 10.21 -47.91 -0.31
CA THR A 103 10.78 -47.06 -1.35
C THR A 103 9.92 -47.07 -2.63
N LEU A 104 9.49 -45.89 -3.04
CA LEU A 104 8.76 -45.62 -4.27
C LEU A 104 9.75 -45.11 -5.31
N GLU A 105 9.87 -45.83 -6.42
CA GLU A 105 10.83 -45.53 -7.49
C GLU A 105 10.12 -44.84 -8.65
N LEU A 106 10.60 -43.67 -9.05
CA LEU A 106 10.06 -42.90 -10.17
C LEU A 106 10.93 -43.10 -11.42
N GLU A 107 10.30 -43.47 -12.53
CA GLU A 107 10.95 -43.60 -13.83
C GLU A 107 11.14 -42.23 -14.49
N VAL A 108 12.29 -42.00 -15.12
CA VAL A 108 12.51 -40.79 -15.93
C VAL A 108 11.57 -40.79 -17.12
N ASN A 109 10.94 -39.63 -17.39
CA ASN A 109 10.02 -39.51 -18.52
C ASN A 109 10.80 -39.23 -19.82
N SER A 110 11.14 -40.29 -20.56
CA SER A 110 11.88 -40.22 -21.82
C SER A 110 11.04 -39.76 -23.03
N SER A 111 9.71 -39.63 -22.88
CA SER A 111 8.77 -39.35 -23.96
C SER A 111 8.06 -38.01 -23.72
N ALA A 112 8.79 -36.90 -23.80
CA ALA A 112 8.22 -35.56 -23.65
C ALA A 112 7.36 -35.09 -24.85
N LEU A 113 7.25 -35.86 -25.94
CA LEU A 113 6.67 -35.38 -27.20
C LEU A 113 5.57 -36.24 -27.84
N ASN A 114 5.27 -37.44 -27.35
CA ASN A 114 4.13 -38.19 -27.86
C ASN A 114 3.53 -39.07 -26.77
N GLU A 115 2.24 -38.84 -26.54
CA GLU A 115 1.27 -39.63 -25.77
C GLU A 115 0.74 -38.92 -24.51
N VAL A 116 -0.35 -38.18 -24.73
CA VAL A 116 -1.20 -37.59 -23.72
C VAL A 116 -2.04 -38.70 -23.08
N LEU A 117 -1.47 -39.43 -22.12
CA LEU A 117 -2.28 -40.19 -21.16
C LEU A 117 -2.65 -39.25 -20.02
N ILE A 118 -3.81 -38.59 -20.14
CA ILE A 118 -4.38 -37.71 -19.11
C ILE A 118 -4.65 -38.54 -17.85
N THR A 119 -3.68 -38.57 -16.94
CA THR A 119 -3.86 -39.05 -15.58
C THR A 119 -3.29 -37.99 -14.64
N SER A 120 -4.18 -37.47 -13.80
CA SER A 120 -4.05 -36.39 -12.80
C SER A 120 -2.79 -35.51 -12.83
N GLN A 121 -2.98 -34.22 -13.12
CA GLN A 121 -1.94 -33.21 -12.93
C GLN A 121 -1.75 -32.96 -11.42
N ALA A 122 -0.50 -32.93 -10.97
CA ALA A 122 -0.17 -32.69 -9.57
C ALA A 122 -0.80 -31.37 -9.08
N PRO A 123 -1.42 -31.35 -7.88
CA PRO A 123 -2.07 -30.15 -7.36
C PRO A 123 -1.08 -29.00 -7.14
N ILE A 124 0.16 -29.33 -6.83
CA ILE A 124 1.26 -28.40 -6.63
C ILE A 124 2.49 -28.96 -7.34
N THR A 125 3.14 -28.13 -8.14
CA THR A 125 4.43 -28.44 -8.77
C THR A 125 5.42 -27.36 -8.39
N ILE A 126 6.51 -27.74 -7.74
CA ILE A 126 7.64 -26.84 -7.50
C ILE A 126 8.58 -26.95 -8.70
N LYS A 127 8.69 -25.85 -9.45
CA LYS A 127 9.74 -25.63 -10.44
C LYS A 127 10.77 -24.70 -9.81
N LYS A 128 12.03 -24.79 -10.23
CA LYS A 128 13.19 -24.04 -9.72
C LYS A 128 12.85 -22.76 -8.91
N ASP A 129 12.32 -21.74 -9.58
CA ASP A 129 11.94 -20.44 -8.99
C ASP A 129 10.42 -20.16 -9.05
N THR A 130 9.59 -21.20 -9.19
CA THR A 130 8.15 -21.06 -9.43
C THR A 130 7.36 -22.12 -8.69
N LEU A 131 6.41 -21.67 -7.86
CA LEU A 131 5.44 -22.54 -7.25
C LEU A 131 4.15 -22.52 -8.09
N GLU A 132 3.85 -23.63 -8.74
CA GLU A 132 2.70 -23.77 -9.66
C GLU A 132 1.59 -24.59 -9.01
N PHE A 133 0.39 -24.02 -8.98
CA PHE A 133 -0.84 -24.66 -8.51
C PHE A 133 -1.74 -25.02 -9.67
N ASN A 134 -2.22 -26.26 -9.67
CA ASN A 134 -3.25 -26.69 -10.61
C ASN A 134 -4.64 -26.35 -10.08
N VAL A 135 -5.36 -25.46 -10.77
CA VAL A 135 -6.65 -24.94 -10.28
C VAL A 135 -7.73 -26.03 -10.21
N LYS A 136 -7.68 -27.03 -11.10
CA LYS A 136 -8.67 -28.12 -11.15
C LYS A 136 -8.60 -29.02 -9.92
N SER A 137 -7.46 -29.06 -9.24
CA SER A 137 -7.24 -29.90 -8.06
C SER A 137 -7.80 -29.31 -6.75
N PHE A 138 -8.18 -28.03 -6.74
CA PHE A 138 -8.73 -27.34 -5.56
C PHE A 138 -10.25 -27.16 -5.70
N LYS A 139 -11.03 -27.59 -4.69
CA LYS A 139 -12.48 -27.40 -4.64
C LYS A 139 -12.81 -25.99 -4.16
N THR A 140 -13.64 -25.27 -4.92
CA THR A 140 -14.21 -23.97 -4.52
C THR A 140 -15.72 -24.01 -4.71
N LYS A 141 -16.42 -22.97 -4.28
CA LYS A 141 -17.83 -22.75 -4.66
C LYS A 141 -17.97 -22.66 -6.19
N LYS A 142 -19.17 -22.98 -6.67
CA LYS A 142 -19.56 -22.72 -8.07
C LYS A 142 -19.51 -21.21 -8.30
N ASP A 143 -19.04 -20.76 -9.46
CA ASP A 143 -18.89 -19.33 -9.81
C ASP A 143 -17.87 -18.54 -8.94
N ALA A 144 -16.97 -19.24 -8.21
CA ALA A 144 -15.90 -18.65 -7.42
C ALA A 144 -15.00 -17.68 -8.22
N THR A 145 -14.58 -16.60 -7.57
CA THR A 145 -13.58 -15.66 -8.11
C THR A 145 -12.17 -16.25 -8.02
N VAL A 146 -11.19 -15.62 -8.67
CA VAL A 146 -9.78 -15.97 -8.45
C VAL A 146 -9.37 -15.67 -7.01
N GLU A 147 -9.92 -14.65 -6.36
CA GLU A 147 -9.69 -14.39 -4.93
C GLU A 147 -10.10 -15.60 -4.06
N ASP A 148 -11.28 -16.16 -4.31
CA ASP A 148 -11.77 -17.35 -3.59
C ASP A 148 -10.89 -18.57 -3.87
N LEU A 149 -10.36 -18.69 -5.09
CA LEU A 149 -9.36 -19.72 -5.42
C LEU A 149 -8.08 -19.51 -4.62
N LEU A 150 -7.54 -18.29 -4.58
CA LEU A 150 -6.29 -17.96 -3.87
C LEU A 150 -6.40 -18.26 -2.37
N LYS A 151 -7.57 -18.06 -1.75
CA LYS A 151 -7.81 -18.43 -0.34
C LYS A 151 -7.73 -19.92 -0.06
N GLU A 152 -8.02 -20.77 -1.06
CA GLU A 152 -7.86 -22.22 -0.94
C GLU A 152 -6.41 -22.67 -1.19
N LEU A 153 -5.56 -21.78 -1.75
CA LEU A 153 -4.16 -22.11 -2.01
C LEU A 153 -3.34 -22.06 -0.70
N PRO A 154 -2.55 -23.10 -0.43
CA PRO A 154 -1.76 -23.19 0.79
C PRO A 154 -0.64 -22.13 0.80
N GLY A 155 -0.41 -21.51 1.96
CA GLY A 155 0.55 -20.41 2.17
C GLY A 155 0.19 -19.11 1.48
N VAL A 156 -0.97 -19.04 0.83
CA VAL A 156 -1.57 -17.81 0.33
C VAL A 156 -2.55 -17.32 1.39
N GLU A 157 -2.33 -16.09 1.85
CA GLU A 157 -3.26 -15.39 2.73
C GLU A 157 -3.84 -14.23 1.93
N VAL A 158 -5.17 -14.21 1.82
CA VAL A 158 -5.88 -13.07 1.26
C VAL A 158 -6.62 -12.42 2.40
N ASP A 159 -6.21 -11.21 2.78
CA ASP A 159 -6.91 -10.48 3.81
C ASP A 159 -8.25 -9.92 3.28
N GLU A 160 -9.03 -9.31 4.16
CA GLU A 160 -10.28 -8.68 3.75
C GLU A 160 -10.09 -7.42 2.91
N ALA A 161 -8.88 -6.87 2.88
CA ALA A 161 -8.44 -5.86 1.92
C ALA A 161 -8.07 -6.46 0.58
N GLY A 162 -8.20 -7.77 0.36
CA GLY A 162 -7.81 -8.39 -0.91
C GLY A 162 -6.30 -8.32 -1.16
N LYS A 163 -5.52 -7.89 -0.16
CA LYS A 163 -4.06 -7.91 -0.20
C LYS A 163 -3.64 -9.35 -0.05
N ILE A 164 -2.85 -9.80 -1.01
CA ILE A 164 -2.44 -11.19 -1.10
C ILE A 164 -1.02 -11.27 -0.56
N LYS A 165 -0.81 -12.14 0.42
CA LYS A 165 0.51 -12.53 0.89
C LYS A 165 0.76 -13.97 0.54
N VAL A 166 1.97 -14.29 0.09
CA VAL A 166 2.42 -15.66 -0.12
C VAL A 166 3.61 -15.91 0.79
N ASN A 167 3.47 -16.82 1.74
CA ASN A 167 4.49 -17.13 2.75
C ASN A 167 4.95 -15.89 3.53
N GLY A 168 4.01 -14.99 3.85
CA GLY A 168 4.27 -13.73 4.56
C GLY A 168 4.77 -12.58 3.67
N LYS A 169 5.19 -12.86 2.43
CA LYS A 169 5.64 -11.86 1.46
C LYS A 169 4.47 -11.30 0.66
N GLU A 170 4.45 -10.00 0.44
CA GLU A 170 3.39 -9.34 -0.31
C GLU A 170 3.44 -9.70 -1.80
N VAL A 171 2.27 -9.86 -2.41
CA VAL A 171 2.14 -9.97 -3.86
C VAL A 171 1.95 -8.58 -4.42
N SER A 172 2.97 -8.04 -5.08
CA SER A 172 2.92 -6.68 -5.65
C SER A 172 2.30 -6.64 -7.04
N LYS A 173 2.24 -7.77 -7.75
CA LYS A 173 1.75 -7.83 -9.14
C LYS A 173 0.98 -9.11 -9.42
N ILE A 174 -0.12 -8.98 -10.17
CA ILE A 174 -0.79 -10.14 -10.79
C ILE A 174 -0.77 -10.02 -12.30
N LEU A 175 -0.28 -11.07 -12.93
CA LEU A 175 -0.22 -11.23 -14.36
C LEU A 175 -1.32 -12.21 -14.80
N VAL A 176 -1.85 -12.01 -15.99
CA VAL A 176 -2.76 -12.93 -16.65
C VAL A 176 -2.11 -13.32 -17.98
N ASN A 177 -1.74 -14.60 -18.14
CA ASN A 177 -0.88 -15.09 -19.23
C ASN A 177 0.40 -14.23 -19.41
N GLY A 178 1.07 -13.86 -18.31
CA GLY A 178 2.30 -13.08 -18.33
C GLY A 178 2.13 -11.57 -18.56
N LYS A 179 0.89 -11.06 -18.71
CA LYS A 179 0.60 -9.65 -18.97
C LYS A 179 -0.13 -8.98 -17.81
N PRO A 180 0.16 -7.71 -17.48
CA PRO A 180 -0.60 -6.96 -16.48
C PRO A 180 -2.06 -6.79 -16.90
N PHE A 181 -2.94 -6.52 -15.94
CA PHE A 181 -4.37 -6.31 -16.15
C PHE A 181 -4.80 -5.11 -15.31
N PHE A 182 -5.06 -3.96 -15.96
CA PHE A 182 -5.20 -2.63 -15.32
C PHE A 182 -3.99 -2.20 -14.49
N GLY A 183 -2.84 -2.02 -15.14
CA GLY A 183 -1.59 -1.68 -14.46
C GLY A 183 -1.11 -2.83 -13.57
N ASP A 184 -0.45 -2.48 -12.47
CA ASP A 184 0.14 -3.45 -11.54
C ASP A 184 -0.80 -3.82 -10.36
N ASP A 185 -2.06 -3.39 -10.37
CA ASP A 185 -3.03 -3.69 -9.29
C ASP A 185 -3.50 -5.17 -9.31
N PRO A 186 -3.07 -6.01 -8.35
CA PRO A 186 -3.39 -7.42 -8.27
C PRO A 186 -4.87 -7.66 -7.96
N THR A 187 -5.55 -6.71 -7.33
CA THR A 187 -6.87 -6.91 -6.77
C THR A 187 -7.99 -6.70 -7.79
N ILE A 188 -7.80 -5.83 -8.79
CA ILE A 188 -8.71 -5.70 -9.93
C ILE A 188 -8.78 -7.04 -10.68
N THR A 189 -7.64 -7.70 -10.84
CA THR A 189 -7.56 -8.98 -11.55
C THR A 189 -8.29 -10.10 -10.79
N THR A 190 -8.00 -10.28 -9.50
CA THR A 190 -8.44 -11.48 -8.76
C THR A 190 -9.92 -11.51 -8.42
N LYS A 191 -10.56 -10.35 -8.27
CA LYS A 191 -11.99 -10.30 -7.93
C LYS A 191 -12.91 -10.39 -9.16
N ASN A 192 -12.39 -10.13 -10.35
CA ASN A 192 -13.19 -10.08 -11.57
C ASN A 192 -13.03 -11.30 -12.47
N LEU A 193 -11.86 -11.94 -12.47
CA LEU A 193 -11.67 -13.21 -13.15
C LEU A 193 -12.38 -14.32 -12.36
N THR A 194 -13.09 -15.19 -13.08
CA THR A 194 -13.68 -16.39 -12.49
C THR A 194 -12.64 -17.50 -12.40
N LYS A 195 -12.72 -18.33 -11.37
CA LYS A 195 -11.88 -19.54 -11.28
C LYS A 195 -12.00 -20.41 -12.53
N GLU A 196 -13.20 -20.53 -13.09
CA GLU A 196 -13.49 -21.45 -14.18
C GLU A 196 -12.66 -21.21 -15.45
N ILE A 197 -12.12 -19.99 -15.63
CA ILE A 197 -11.25 -19.66 -16.76
C ILE A 197 -9.78 -19.91 -16.48
N ILE A 198 -9.38 -20.08 -15.22
CA ILE A 198 -7.98 -20.27 -14.83
C ILE A 198 -7.62 -21.76 -14.85
N ASP A 199 -6.56 -22.11 -15.57
CA ASP A 199 -5.97 -23.45 -15.57
C ASP A 199 -4.91 -23.59 -14.47
N LYS A 200 -4.03 -22.57 -14.32
CA LYS A 200 -2.87 -22.61 -13.41
C LYS A 200 -2.65 -21.28 -12.69
N VAL A 201 -2.13 -21.35 -11.47
CA VAL A 201 -1.64 -20.18 -10.71
C VAL A 201 -0.15 -20.40 -10.43
N GLN A 202 0.70 -19.49 -10.89
CA GLN A 202 2.15 -19.56 -10.71
C GLN A 202 2.61 -18.43 -9.79
N ILE A 203 3.41 -18.75 -8.78
CA ILE A 203 3.97 -17.76 -7.86
C ILE A 203 5.48 -17.69 -8.06
N VAL A 204 5.97 -16.49 -8.36
CA VAL A 204 7.39 -16.20 -8.63
C VAL A 204 7.85 -14.98 -7.84
N ASP A 205 9.16 -14.80 -7.70
CA ASP A 205 9.72 -13.53 -7.24
C ASP A 205 9.40 -12.42 -8.26
N SER A 206 9.00 -11.25 -7.78
CA SER A 206 8.73 -10.09 -8.63
C SER A 206 10.01 -9.65 -9.35
N LYS A 207 9.89 -9.35 -10.66
CA LYS A 207 10.99 -8.90 -11.53
C LYS A 207 10.45 -7.91 -12.56
N THR A 208 11.22 -6.86 -12.84
CA THR A 208 11.00 -6.03 -14.03
C THR A 208 11.25 -6.83 -15.31
N LYS A 209 10.69 -6.39 -16.44
CA LYS A 209 10.93 -7.01 -17.76
C LYS A 209 12.42 -7.06 -18.10
N SER A 210 13.17 -6.00 -17.79
CA SER A 210 14.62 -5.94 -17.94
C SER A 210 15.35 -6.97 -17.06
N GLU A 211 14.98 -7.11 -15.78
CA GLU A 211 15.60 -8.10 -14.89
C GLU A 211 15.24 -9.55 -15.26
N ALA A 212 14.00 -9.79 -15.67
CA ALA A 212 13.57 -11.09 -16.21
C ALA A 212 14.34 -11.43 -17.48
N PHE A 213 14.57 -10.43 -18.36
CA PHE A 213 15.38 -10.58 -19.56
C PHE A 213 16.83 -10.88 -19.20
N THR A 214 17.49 -10.07 -18.35
CA THR A 214 18.92 -10.20 -18.01
C THR A 214 19.25 -11.31 -17.02
N GLY A 215 18.24 -11.86 -16.32
CA GLY A 215 18.42 -12.84 -15.25
C GLY A 215 19.05 -12.24 -13.99
N GLU A 216 18.86 -10.93 -13.76
CA GLU A 216 19.34 -10.23 -12.58
C GLU A 216 18.77 -10.79 -11.27
N VAL A 217 19.45 -10.46 -10.17
CA VAL A 217 19.03 -10.80 -8.82
C VAL A 217 18.06 -9.71 -8.36
N THR A 218 16.93 -10.10 -7.80
CA THR A 218 16.02 -9.19 -7.09
C THR A 218 16.13 -9.42 -5.58
N ASP A 219 15.64 -8.46 -4.81
CA ASP A 219 15.58 -8.56 -3.35
C ASP A 219 14.64 -9.69 -2.86
N GLY A 220 13.77 -10.18 -3.76
CA GLY A 220 12.83 -11.25 -3.50
C GLY A 220 11.83 -10.92 -2.40
N GLU A 221 11.69 -9.66 -2.00
CA GLU A 221 10.76 -9.20 -0.95
C GLU A 221 9.32 -9.28 -1.44
N GLU A 222 9.11 -9.02 -2.73
CA GLU A 222 7.82 -9.07 -3.39
C GLU A 222 7.63 -10.33 -4.24
N LYS A 223 6.37 -10.77 -4.33
CA LYS A 223 5.94 -11.89 -5.18
C LYS A 223 5.07 -11.40 -6.34
N THR A 224 5.13 -12.09 -7.46
CA THR A 224 4.18 -11.97 -8.56
C THR A 224 3.37 -13.24 -8.68
N ILE A 225 2.05 -13.13 -8.82
CA ILE A 225 1.19 -14.26 -9.19
C ILE A 225 0.84 -14.16 -10.67
N ASN A 226 1.17 -15.18 -11.45
CA ASN A 226 0.74 -15.30 -12.84
C ASN A 226 -0.42 -16.31 -12.95
N LEU A 227 -1.56 -15.85 -13.46
CA LEU A 227 -2.78 -16.62 -13.71
C LEU A 227 -2.79 -17.05 -15.17
N THR A 228 -2.80 -18.36 -15.45
CA THR A 228 -2.90 -18.87 -16.82
C THR A 228 -4.36 -19.17 -17.16
N ILE A 229 -4.89 -18.54 -18.21
CA ILE A 229 -6.24 -18.82 -18.73
C ILE A 229 -6.21 -20.07 -19.61
N SER A 230 -7.24 -20.92 -19.49
CA SER A 230 -7.42 -22.07 -20.40
C SER A 230 -7.62 -21.60 -21.84
N GLU A 231 -6.91 -22.20 -22.81
CA GLU A 231 -6.93 -21.80 -24.23
C GLU A 231 -8.36 -21.68 -24.81
N GLU A 232 -9.24 -22.61 -24.44
CA GLU A 232 -10.65 -22.65 -24.88
C GLU A 232 -11.56 -21.55 -24.28
N LYS A 233 -11.05 -20.76 -23.32
CA LYS A 233 -11.80 -19.73 -22.57
C LYS A 233 -11.17 -18.34 -22.67
N ASN A 234 -10.29 -18.11 -23.63
CA ASN A 234 -9.56 -16.86 -23.81
C ASN A 234 -10.25 -15.84 -24.75
N LYS A 235 -11.57 -15.98 -24.97
CA LYS A 235 -12.39 -15.09 -25.82
C LYS A 235 -13.76 -14.83 -25.22
N GLY A 236 -14.17 -13.56 -25.13
CA GLY A 236 -15.50 -13.17 -24.67
C GLY A 236 -15.54 -11.82 -23.94
N VAL A 237 -16.74 -11.45 -23.49
CA VAL A 237 -17.05 -10.22 -22.76
C VAL A 237 -17.54 -10.57 -21.37
N PHE A 238 -17.02 -9.90 -20.35
CA PHE A 238 -17.47 -10.08 -18.98
C PHE A 238 -17.33 -8.79 -18.20
N GLY A 239 -18.13 -8.65 -17.16
CA GLY A 239 -18.16 -7.41 -16.42
C GLY A 239 -19.18 -7.46 -15.30
N ARG A 240 -19.31 -6.32 -14.65
CA ARG A 240 -20.19 -6.15 -13.52
C ARG A 240 -20.67 -4.71 -13.45
N VAL A 241 -21.92 -4.52 -13.05
CA VAL A 241 -22.51 -3.20 -12.80
C VAL A 241 -23.18 -3.20 -11.44
N ALA A 242 -23.16 -2.06 -10.75
CA ALA A 242 -23.76 -1.89 -9.45
C ALA A 242 -24.21 -0.45 -9.24
N ALA A 243 -25.29 -0.28 -8.49
CA ALA A 243 -25.82 1.02 -8.09
C ALA A 243 -26.53 0.89 -6.73
N GLY A 244 -26.47 1.94 -5.93
CA GLY A 244 -27.13 1.99 -4.63
C GLY A 244 -27.60 3.39 -4.27
N GLY A 245 -28.74 3.43 -3.59
CA GLY A 245 -29.34 4.64 -3.05
C GLY A 245 -29.61 4.47 -1.55
N GLY A 246 -29.36 5.51 -0.78
CA GLY A 246 -29.48 5.49 0.67
C GLY A 246 -30.17 6.72 1.26
N THR A 247 -30.31 6.71 2.58
CA THR A 247 -30.79 7.86 3.36
C THR A 247 -29.85 9.06 3.17
N ASP A 248 -30.31 10.26 3.51
CA ASP A 248 -29.48 11.48 3.47
C ASP A 248 -28.86 11.75 2.10
N GLN A 249 -29.60 11.39 1.04
CA GLN A 249 -29.20 11.52 -0.37
C GLN A 249 -27.86 10.82 -0.70
N ARG A 250 -27.52 9.78 0.06
CA ARG A 250 -26.33 8.97 -0.20
C ARG A 250 -26.53 8.09 -1.42
N TYR A 251 -25.51 8.00 -2.28
CA TYR A 251 -25.54 7.15 -3.46
C TYR A 251 -24.15 6.56 -3.75
N GLU A 252 -24.15 5.45 -4.48
CA GLU A 252 -22.96 4.83 -5.07
C GLU A 252 -23.35 4.21 -6.41
N PHE A 253 -22.45 4.22 -7.39
CA PHE A 253 -22.58 3.41 -8.59
C PHE A 253 -21.20 3.04 -9.11
N ALA A 254 -21.10 1.90 -9.78
CA ALA A 254 -19.89 1.48 -10.44
C ALA A 254 -20.17 0.46 -11.55
N GLY A 255 -19.35 0.44 -12.58
CA GLY A 255 -19.51 -0.44 -13.73
C GLY A 255 -18.16 -0.76 -14.35
N MET A 256 -17.94 -2.03 -14.67
CA MET A 256 -16.73 -2.50 -15.36
C MET A 256 -17.11 -3.46 -16.47
N LEU A 257 -16.46 -3.32 -17.62
CA LEU A 257 -16.61 -4.16 -18.79
C LEU A 257 -15.22 -4.57 -19.28
N ASN A 258 -15.06 -5.84 -19.61
CA ASN A 258 -13.83 -6.42 -20.12
C ASN A 258 -14.14 -7.22 -21.38
N TYR A 259 -13.31 -7.06 -22.39
CA TYR A 259 -13.35 -7.77 -23.66
C TYR A 259 -11.99 -8.43 -23.88
N PHE A 260 -11.99 -9.76 -23.96
CA PHE A 260 -10.80 -10.57 -24.26
C PHE A 260 -10.94 -11.20 -25.64
N ASN A 261 -9.86 -11.11 -26.42
CA ASN A 261 -9.67 -11.83 -27.66
C ASN A 261 -8.21 -12.27 -27.79
N ASN A 262 -7.90 -13.45 -27.24
CA ASN A 262 -6.54 -13.99 -27.18
C ASN A 262 -5.56 -13.05 -26.44
N ASP A 263 -4.71 -12.38 -27.19
CA ASP A 263 -3.71 -11.43 -26.69
C ASP A 263 -4.26 -10.03 -26.50
N GLN A 264 -5.31 -9.68 -27.24
CA GLN A 264 -5.97 -8.39 -27.17
C GLN A 264 -6.92 -8.36 -25.98
N ARG A 265 -6.77 -7.31 -25.17
CA ARG A 265 -7.59 -7.06 -23.99
C ARG A 265 -7.99 -5.60 -23.95
N VAL A 266 -9.28 -5.37 -23.82
CA VAL A 266 -9.85 -4.02 -23.68
C VAL A 266 -10.74 -4.02 -22.45
N SER A 267 -10.54 -3.04 -21.58
CA SER A 267 -11.32 -2.95 -20.36
C SER A 267 -11.73 -1.51 -20.09
N PHE A 268 -12.97 -1.32 -19.64
CA PHE A 268 -13.55 -0.03 -19.29
C PHE A 268 -14.09 -0.08 -17.88
N LEU A 269 -13.99 1.03 -17.16
CA LEU A 269 -14.55 1.21 -15.85
C LEU A 269 -15.10 2.61 -15.65
N ALA A 270 -16.10 2.73 -14.77
CA ALA A 270 -16.62 3.99 -14.28
C ALA A 270 -17.25 3.81 -12.91
N GLY A 271 -17.27 4.86 -12.10
CA GLY A 271 -17.89 4.84 -10.78
C GLY A 271 -18.00 6.20 -10.14
N GLY A 272 -18.81 6.28 -9.09
CA GLY A 272 -18.96 7.49 -8.30
C GLY A 272 -19.82 7.30 -7.05
N ASN A 273 -19.58 8.12 -6.03
CA ASN A 273 -20.29 8.06 -4.75
C ASN A 273 -20.13 9.37 -3.93
N ASN A 274 -20.93 9.52 -2.86
CA ASN A 274 -20.81 10.59 -1.86
C ASN A 274 -20.77 10.05 -0.41
N ILE A 275 -20.17 8.87 -0.25
CA ILE A 275 -20.04 8.13 1.02
C ILE A 275 -18.58 8.03 1.47
N ASN A 276 -17.75 9.04 1.16
CA ASN A 276 -16.30 9.12 1.46
C ASN A 276 -15.53 7.85 1.13
N SER A 277 -16.00 7.14 0.12
CA SER A 277 -15.34 5.95 -0.38
C SER A 277 -14.53 6.40 -1.59
N PRO A 278 -13.23 6.05 -1.69
CA PRO A 278 -12.45 6.36 -2.88
C PRO A 278 -13.01 5.60 -4.08
N GLY A 279 -14.01 6.17 -4.75
CA GLY A 279 -14.64 5.68 -5.98
C GLY A 279 -15.34 4.31 -5.93
N PHE A 280 -14.87 3.38 -5.10
CA PHE A 280 -14.95 1.94 -5.32
C PHE A 280 -14.83 1.08 -4.04
N SER A 281 -14.73 1.65 -2.83
CA SER A 281 -14.23 0.91 -1.65
C SER A 281 -15.28 0.22 -0.75
N PHE A 282 -16.59 0.24 -1.07
CA PHE A 282 -17.60 -0.33 -0.16
C PHE A 282 -18.51 -1.42 -0.75
N GLY A 283 -18.58 -2.57 -0.07
CA GLY A 283 -19.50 -3.68 -0.39
C GLY A 283 -19.20 -4.43 -1.69
N GLU A 284 -20.22 -4.72 -2.48
CA GLU A 284 -20.09 -5.45 -3.76
C GLU A 284 -19.32 -4.66 -4.83
N ILE A 285 -19.34 -3.33 -4.77
CA ILE A 285 -18.55 -2.44 -5.64
C ILE A 285 -17.05 -2.57 -5.33
N ARG A 286 -16.68 -2.75 -4.06
CA ARG A 286 -15.30 -3.12 -3.63
C ARG A 286 -14.85 -4.47 -4.17
N LYS A 287 -15.79 -5.36 -4.49
CA LYS A 287 -15.48 -6.63 -5.15
C LYS A 287 -15.34 -6.47 -6.67
N MET A 288 -15.70 -5.34 -7.26
CA MET A 288 -15.61 -5.08 -8.71
C MET A 288 -14.29 -4.45 -9.16
N PHE A 289 -13.58 -3.76 -8.28
CA PHE A 289 -12.39 -2.99 -8.64
C PHE A 289 -11.18 -3.31 -7.78
N GLY A 290 -11.24 -4.43 -7.05
CA GLY A 290 -10.17 -4.74 -6.12
C GLY A 290 -10.05 -3.72 -4.98
N ASN A 291 -9.00 -3.81 -4.18
CA ASN A 291 -8.51 -2.70 -3.38
C ASN A 291 -7.05 -2.43 -3.79
N ILE A 292 -6.80 -1.25 -4.32
CA ILE A 292 -5.61 -0.40 -4.17
C ILE A 292 -4.34 -1.07 -3.58
N ASN A 293 -3.27 -1.16 -4.39
CA ASN A 293 -1.93 -1.60 -3.98
C ASN A 293 -1.31 -0.74 -2.86
N SER A 294 -1.45 0.57 -2.97
CA SER A 294 -0.99 1.53 -1.97
C SER A 294 -2.08 2.57 -1.71
N MET A 295 -2.75 2.47 -0.55
CA MET A 295 -3.68 3.48 -0.09
C MET A 295 -3.02 4.26 1.04
N SER A 296 -2.63 5.51 0.78
CA SER A 296 -2.21 6.42 1.84
C SER A 296 -3.32 7.44 2.10
N VAL A 297 -3.75 7.50 3.36
CA VAL A 297 -4.64 8.57 3.84
C VAL A 297 -3.76 9.54 4.59
N SER A 298 -3.53 10.72 4.04
CA SER A 298 -2.79 11.75 4.77
C SER A 298 -3.67 12.38 5.85
N SER A 299 -3.03 13.01 6.83
CA SER A 299 -3.69 13.69 7.95
C SER A 299 -4.67 14.80 7.52
N ASN A 300 -4.51 15.33 6.31
CA ASN A 300 -5.43 16.27 5.69
C ASN A 300 -6.58 15.58 4.95
N GLY A 301 -6.85 14.28 5.14
CA GLY A 301 -7.94 13.57 4.47
C GLY A 301 -7.82 13.45 2.95
N THR A 302 -6.64 13.70 2.38
CA THR A 302 -6.34 13.28 1.00
C THR A 302 -6.08 11.77 0.99
N PHE A 303 -6.72 11.06 0.05
CA PHE A 303 -6.56 9.63 -0.11
C PHE A 303 -5.85 9.38 -1.44
N THR A 304 -4.62 8.89 -1.40
CA THR A 304 -3.86 8.51 -2.60
C THR A 304 -3.91 7.00 -2.79
N ILE A 305 -4.21 6.59 -4.02
CA ILE A 305 -4.46 5.23 -4.48
C ILE A 305 -3.56 4.96 -5.67
N ASP A 306 -2.51 4.17 -5.47
CA ASP A 306 -1.57 3.78 -6.54
C ASP A 306 -1.04 5.01 -7.32
N GLY A 307 -0.67 6.05 -6.57
CA GLY A 307 -0.24 7.35 -7.10
C GLY A 307 -1.37 8.30 -7.56
N ARG A 308 -2.64 7.89 -7.44
CA ARG A 308 -3.82 8.68 -7.84
C ARG A 308 -4.46 9.33 -6.62
N THR A 309 -4.49 10.65 -6.59
CA THR A 309 -4.94 11.42 -5.43
C THR A 309 -6.43 11.74 -5.54
N PHE A 310 -7.19 11.45 -4.48
CA PHE A 310 -8.60 11.82 -4.32
C PHE A 310 -8.79 12.67 -3.07
N GLY A 311 -9.57 13.73 -3.18
CA GLY A 311 -9.87 14.64 -2.08
C GLY A 311 -8.72 15.59 -1.71
N GLY A 312 -8.94 16.32 -0.63
CA GLY A 312 -8.12 17.43 -0.15
C GLY A 312 -8.80 18.07 1.05
N GLY A 313 -8.74 17.40 2.20
CA GLY A 313 -9.43 17.79 3.44
C GLY A 313 -9.99 16.58 4.20
N ALA A 314 -10.00 16.63 5.54
CA ALA A 314 -10.98 15.84 6.30
C ALA A 314 -12.40 16.23 5.85
N GLY A 315 -13.46 15.48 6.18
CA GLY A 315 -14.83 15.87 5.79
C GLY A 315 -15.50 14.97 4.75
N ILE A 316 -16.59 15.43 4.15
CA ILE A 316 -17.42 14.62 3.24
C ILE A 316 -16.91 14.79 1.81
N THR A 317 -16.46 13.69 1.20
CA THR A 317 -15.92 13.65 -0.16
C THR A 317 -16.89 12.92 -1.09
N LYS A 318 -17.32 13.62 -2.14
CA LYS A 318 -17.92 13.06 -3.35
C LYS A 318 -16.81 12.68 -4.32
N SER A 319 -16.80 11.45 -4.78
CA SER A 319 -15.78 10.92 -5.70
C SER A 319 -16.42 10.46 -7.00
N GLN A 320 -15.71 10.63 -8.11
CA GLN A 320 -16.06 10.15 -9.44
C GLN A 320 -14.81 9.66 -10.16
N ASN A 321 -14.97 8.67 -11.03
CA ASN A 321 -13.88 8.16 -11.83
C ASN A 321 -14.37 7.47 -13.09
N ALA A 322 -13.47 7.37 -14.05
CA ALA A 322 -13.64 6.59 -15.27
C ALA A 322 -12.27 6.17 -15.77
N GLY A 323 -12.18 5.01 -16.42
CA GLY A 323 -10.92 4.55 -16.97
C GLY A 323 -11.10 3.55 -18.09
N ALA A 324 -10.08 3.48 -18.94
CA ALA A 324 -9.97 2.52 -20.02
C ALA A 324 -8.56 1.93 -20.02
N ASN A 325 -8.45 0.65 -20.34
CA ASN A 325 -7.17 -0.05 -20.50
C ASN A 325 -7.19 -0.87 -21.78
N TYR A 326 -6.05 -0.88 -22.46
CA TYR A 326 -5.77 -1.64 -23.66
C TYR A 326 -4.45 -2.38 -23.48
N ALA A 327 -4.41 -3.66 -23.82
CA ALA A 327 -3.17 -4.43 -23.90
C ALA A 327 -3.23 -5.39 -25.09
N ASP A 328 -2.14 -5.50 -25.83
CA ASP A 328 -2.06 -6.34 -27.02
C ASP A 328 -0.62 -6.74 -27.36
N VAL A 329 -0.45 -7.68 -28.28
CA VAL A 329 0.83 -7.99 -28.92
C VAL A 329 0.75 -7.60 -30.38
N ILE A 330 1.56 -6.63 -30.79
CA ILE A 330 1.65 -6.20 -32.19
C ILE A 330 2.76 -7.01 -32.87
N GLY A 331 2.37 -7.89 -33.80
CA GLY A 331 3.29 -8.82 -34.44
C GLY A 331 3.69 -9.96 -33.51
N GLU A 332 4.99 -10.24 -33.37
CA GLU A 332 5.51 -11.30 -32.47
C GLU A 332 6.44 -10.78 -31.37
N LYS A 333 6.74 -9.47 -31.35
CA LYS A 333 7.89 -8.90 -30.64
C LYS A 333 7.60 -7.67 -29.79
N THR A 334 6.41 -7.10 -29.92
CA THR A 334 6.06 -5.84 -29.28
C THR A 334 4.83 -6.03 -28.40
N ASP A 335 5.03 -6.02 -27.08
CA ASP A 335 3.92 -5.86 -26.14
C ASP A 335 3.58 -4.36 -26.06
N ILE A 336 2.30 -4.04 -26.23
CA ILE A 336 1.77 -2.70 -26.00
C ILE A 336 0.80 -2.72 -24.84
N SER A 337 0.90 -1.71 -23.97
CA SER A 337 -0.08 -1.43 -22.94
C SER A 337 -0.40 0.05 -22.94
N ALA A 338 -1.67 0.39 -22.75
CA ALA A 338 -2.11 1.77 -22.60
C ALA A 338 -3.24 1.82 -21.58
N ASP A 339 -3.22 2.82 -20.71
CA ASP A 339 -4.32 3.12 -19.82
C ASP A 339 -4.59 4.62 -19.75
N TYR A 340 -5.87 4.94 -19.63
CA TYR A 340 -6.35 6.29 -19.37
C TYR A 340 -7.28 6.25 -18.18
N PHE A 341 -7.14 7.21 -17.27
CA PHE A 341 -7.92 7.28 -16.06
C PHE A 341 -8.26 8.74 -15.71
N TYR A 342 -9.52 8.98 -15.39
CA TYR A 342 -10.04 10.21 -14.83
C TYR A 342 -10.41 9.98 -13.36
N SER A 343 -9.98 10.87 -12.48
CA SER A 343 -10.35 10.92 -11.08
C SER A 343 -10.82 12.32 -10.72
N GLY A 344 -12.09 12.46 -10.34
CA GLY A 344 -12.68 13.69 -9.85
C GLY A 344 -13.12 13.55 -8.40
N SER A 345 -12.98 14.62 -7.62
CA SER A 345 -13.48 14.65 -6.25
C SER A 345 -13.87 16.06 -5.82
N ASN A 346 -14.93 16.12 -5.04
CA ASN A 346 -15.33 17.32 -4.34
C ASN A 346 -15.44 17.03 -2.84
N SER A 347 -14.78 17.81 -2.01
CA SER A 347 -14.74 17.62 -0.55
C SER A 347 -15.14 18.89 0.20
N GLU A 348 -15.99 18.70 1.20
CA GLU A 348 -16.40 19.74 2.14
C GLU A 348 -15.95 19.38 3.55
N ASN A 349 -15.26 20.30 4.21
CA ASN A 349 -14.79 20.14 5.57
C ASN A 349 -15.17 21.35 6.42
N GLN A 350 -15.63 21.09 7.64
CA GLN A 350 -15.68 22.09 8.69
C GLN A 350 -14.84 21.60 9.84
N THR A 351 -13.96 22.44 10.35
CA THR A 351 -13.06 22.11 11.47
C THR A 351 -13.26 23.11 12.59
N ALA A 352 -13.23 22.62 13.83
CA ALA A 352 -13.10 23.45 15.01
C ALA A 352 -11.93 22.96 15.85
N THR A 353 -11.07 23.87 16.27
CA THR A 353 -9.87 23.59 17.05
C THR A 353 -9.85 24.46 18.31
N GLN A 354 -9.49 23.85 19.42
CA GLN A 354 -9.17 24.53 20.67
C GLN A 354 -7.77 24.10 21.08
N ARG A 355 -6.88 25.06 21.28
CA ARG A 355 -5.48 24.82 21.58
C ARG A 355 -5.07 25.60 22.82
N GLU A 356 -4.41 24.92 23.74
CA GLU A 356 -3.65 25.51 24.83
C GLU A 356 -2.18 25.46 24.42
N ASN A 357 -1.57 26.62 24.22
CA ASN A 357 -0.15 26.76 23.93
C ASN A 357 0.61 26.93 25.24
N ILE A 358 1.68 26.14 25.38
CA ILE A 358 2.48 26.04 26.60
C ILE A 358 3.84 26.69 26.29
N LEU A 359 4.12 27.79 26.98
CA LEU A 359 5.42 28.45 26.99
C LEU A 359 6.15 28.09 28.31
N PRO A 360 7.47 28.30 28.42
CA PRO A 360 8.22 27.99 29.63
C PRO A 360 7.71 28.70 30.90
N ASP A 361 7.16 29.90 30.74
CA ASP A 361 6.76 30.82 31.82
C ASP A 361 5.26 31.18 31.80
N SER A 362 4.54 30.84 30.73
CA SER A 362 3.18 31.31 30.50
C SER A 362 2.37 30.36 29.61
N ARG A 363 1.08 30.66 29.45
CA ARG A 363 0.17 29.93 28.58
C ARG A 363 -0.74 30.90 27.84
N TYR A 364 -1.16 30.53 26.64
CA TYR A 364 -2.19 31.24 25.90
C TYR A 364 -3.05 30.24 25.13
N TYR A 365 -4.29 30.61 24.83
CA TYR A 365 -5.27 29.74 24.20
C TYR A 365 -5.59 30.23 22.80
N THR A 366 -5.74 29.32 21.85
CA THR A 366 -6.16 29.66 20.49
C THR A 366 -7.41 28.84 20.15
N ASN A 367 -8.46 29.52 19.71
CA ASN A 367 -9.67 28.89 19.19
C ASN A 367 -9.78 29.21 17.70
N SER A 368 -10.00 28.21 16.86
CA SER A 368 -10.21 28.43 15.44
C SER A 368 -11.34 27.60 14.87
N THR A 369 -12.07 28.18 13.93
CA THR A 369 -13.07 27.50 13.12
C THR A 369 -12.76 27.74 11.65
N SER A 370 -12.89 26.70 10.83
CA SER A 370 -12.68 26.84 9.39
C SER A 370 -13.66 26.01 8.58
N SER A 371 -13.93 26.48 7.37
CA SER A 371 -14.67 25.75 6.34
C SER A 371 -13.85 25.73 5.08
N SER A 372 -13.68 24.56 4.48
CA SER A 372 -12.98 24.40 3.20
C SER A 372 -13.83 23.59 2.22
N TYR A 373 -13.94 24.10 1.00
CA TYR A 373 -14.53 23.40 -0.13
C TYR A 373 -13.46 23.23 -1.20
N ASN A 374 -13.14 21.98 -1.53
CA ASN A 374 -12.13 21.65 -2.51
C ASN A 374 -12.74 20.82 -3.65
N ASP A 375 -12.63 21.30 -4.88
CA ASP A 375 -12.99 20.58 -6.10
C ASP A 375 -11.73 20.26 -6.89
N SER A 376 -11.55 19.01 -7.31
CA SER A 376 -10.34 18.58 -8.00
C SER A 376 -10.61 17.51 -9.04
N GLY A 377 -9.97 17.63 -10.20
CA GLY A 377 -10.00 16.63 -11.27
C GLY A 377 -8.58 16.31 -11.74
N SER A 378 -8.31 15.05 -12.06
CA SER A 378 -7.05 14.58 -12.62
C SER A 378 -7.31 13.62 -13.77
N HIS A 379 -6.55 13.79 -14.85
CA HIS A 379 -6.49 12.94 -16.02
C HIS A 379 -5.10 12.33 -16.07
N ASN A 380 -5.02 11.01 -16.19
CA ASN A 380 -3.79 10.25 -16.22
C ASN A 380 -3.81 9.37 -17.47
N ALA A 381 -2.76 9.44 -18.29
CA ALA A 381 -2.59 8.60 -19.46
C ALA A 381 -1.20 7.97 -19.42
N ASN A 382 -1.14 6.64 -19.41
CA ASN A 382 0.11 5.89 -19.42
C ASN A 382 0.15 4.99 -20.65
N ILE A 383 1.31 4.88 -21.27
CA ILE A 383 1.54 3.95 -22.37
C ILE A 383 2.87 3.25 -22.08
N GLY A 384 2.95 1.96 -22.38
CA GLY A 384 4.14 1.14 -22.23
C GLY A 384 4.37 0.32 -23.48
N PHE A 385 5.61 0.32 -23.96
CA PHE A 385 6.07 -0.50 -25.08
C PHE A 385 7.23 -1.37 -24.59
N ASP A 386 7.07 -2.69 -24.66
CA ASP A 386 8.18 -3.63 -24.54
C ASP A 386 8.49 -4.21 -25.93
N ILE A 387 9.63 -3.83 -26.49
CA ILE A 387 10.04 -4.21 -27.84
C ILE A 387 11.24 -5.15 -27.74
N GLU A 388 11.02 -6.44 -27.94
CA GLU A 388 12.06 -7.47 -28.02
C GLU A 388 12.51 -7.63 -29.48
N ILE A 389 13.52 -6.86 -29.90
CA ILE A 389 14.03 -6.92 -31.28
C ILE A 389 14.58 -8.31 -31.60
N ASP A 390 15.31 -8.90 -30.65
CA ASP A 390 15.84 -10.25 -30.67
C ASP A 390 16.12 -10.72 -29.22
N SER A 391 16.58 -11.97 -29.03
CA SER A 391 16.87 -12.55 -27.69
C SER A 391 17.96 -11.83 -26.89
N THR A 392 18.64 -10.86 -27.51
CA THR A 392 19.72 -10.06 -26.94
C THR A 392 19.37 -8.58 -26.77
N LEU A 393 18.39 -8.02 -27.47
CA LEU A 393 18.05 -6.60 -27.42
C LEU A 393 16.59 -6.35 -27.03
N LEU A 394 16.41 -5.68 -25.88
CA LEU A 394 15.12 -5.25 -25.35
C LEU A 394 15.10 -3.71 -25.24
N ILE A 395 14.02 -3.09 -25.71
CA ILE A 395 13.74 -1.66 -25.56
C ILE A 395 12.43 -1.51 -24.79
N ASN A 396 12.46 -0.76 -23.69
CA ASN A 396 11.28 -0.40 -22.90
C ASN A 396 11.03 1.11 -23.02
N VAL A 397 9.81 1.51 -23.37
CA VAL A 397 9.43 2.93 -23.49
C VAL A 397 8.12 3.16 -22.76
N ASP A 398 8.17 3.99 -21.71
CA ASP A 398 7.04 4.21 -20.80
C ASP A 398 6.73 5.71 -20.67
N PRO A 399 6.03 6.34 -21.63
CA PRO A 399 5.51 7.69 -21.45
C PRO A 399 4.29 7.71 -20.51
N SER A 400 4.24 8.73 -19.66
CA SER A 400 3.14 9.01 -18.75
C SER A 400 2.83 10.50 -18.77
N PHE A 401 1.55 10.83 -18.90
CA PHE A 401 1.03 12.19 -18.87
C PHE A 401 -0.02 12.30 -17.79
N ARG A 402 0.06 13.36 -16.98
CA ARG A 402 -0.93 13.73 -15.99
C ARG A 402 -1.29 15.20 -16.14
N TYR A 403 -2.57 15.50 -16.12
CA TYR A 403 -3.10 16.85 -16.00
C TYR A 403 -4.04 16.87 -14.80
N SER A 404 -3.86 17.81 -13.88
CA SER A 404 -4.77 17.98 -12.75
C SER A 404 -5.11 19.44 -12.52
N LYS A 405 -6.36 19.69 -12.17
CA LYS A 405 -6.87 21.00 -11.78
C LYS A 405 -7.55 20.87 -10.42
N SER A 406 -7.29 21.81 -9.51
CA SER A 406 -7.98 21.88 -8.22
C SER A 406 -8.33 23.32 -7.88
N GLN A 407 -9.49 23.51 -7.26
CA GLN A 407 -9.97 24.77 -6.73
C GLN A 407 -10.31 24.58 -5.26
N ASN A 408 -9.72 25.38 -4.39
CA ASN A 408 -9.98 25.37 -2.96
C ASN A 408 -10.50 26.73 -2.52
N THR A 409 -11.66 26.74 -1.88
CA THR A 409 -12.19 27.91 -1.18
C THR A 409 -12.10 27.64 0.31
N TYR A 410 -11.43 28.53 1.03
CA TYR A 410 -11.21 28.47 2.47
C TYR A 410 -11.79 29.69 3.15
N THR A 411 -12.52 29.47 4.25
CA THR A 411 -12.88 30.52 5.21
C THR A 411 -12.43 30.10 6.61
N GLY A 412 -11.88 31.04 7.36
CA GLY A 412 -11.37 30.80 8.69
C GLY A 412 -11.63 31.96 9.64
N TYR A 413 -11.85 31.60 10.90
CA TYR A 413 -11.79 32.50 12.04
C TYR A 413 -10.81 31.92 13.06
N GLU A 414 -9.91 32.75 13.57
CA GLU A 414 -9.03 32.40 14.68
C GLU A 414 -9.04 33.50 15.73
N ALA A 415 -9.01 33.11 17.01
CA ALA A 415 -8.93 34.01 18.14
C ALA A 415 -7.90 33.49 19.16
N SER A 416 -6.98 34.35 19.58
CA SER A 416 -6.04 34.06 20.66
C SER A 416 -6.44 34.77 21.94
N LEU A 417 -6.31 34.06 23.06
CA LEU A 417 -6.64 34.51 24.40
C LEU A 417 -5.40 34.36 25.29
N ASN A 418 -5.12 35.32 26.17
CA ASN A 418 -4.03 35.20 27.14
C ASN A 418 -4.34 34.17 28.25
N ASN A 419 -3.43 34.01 29.22
CA ASN A 419 -3.59 33.09 30.34
C ASN A 419 -4.87 33.34 31.18
N SER A 420 -5.31 34.61 31.25
CA SER A 420 -6.55 35.02 31.93
C SER A 420 -7.80 34.85 31.05
N LYS A 421 -7.66 34.27 29.85
CA LYS A 421 -8.69 34.08 28.84
C LYS A 421 -9.29 35.38 28.30
N VAL A 422 -8.49 36.45 28.24
CA VAL A 422 -8.85 37.71 27.59
C VAL A 422 -8.38 37.69 26.15
N LEU A 423 -9.22 38.15 25.22
CA LEU A 423 -8.92 38.20 23.77
C LEU A 423 -7.74 39.14 23.51
N THR A 424 -6.69 38.62 22.86
CA THR A 424 -5.49 39.37 22.49
C THR A 424 -5.41 39.64 20.99
N ASN A 425 -5.93 38.73 20.17
CA ASN A 425 -6.06 38.96 18.73
C ASN A 425 -7.16 38.09 18.14
N GLU A 426 -7.70 38.53 17.01
CA GLU A 426 -8.56 37.71 16.16
C GLU A 426 -8.27 37.96 14.68
N SER A 427 -8.52 36.95 13.85
CA SER A 427 -8.33 37.02 12.40
C SER A 427 -9.47 36.34 11.65
N HIS A 428 -10.00 37.03 10.65
CA HIS A 428 -10.89 36.46 9.64
C HIS A 428 -10.13 36.32 8.33
N THR A 429 -10.14 35.13 7.74
CA THR A 429 -9.45 34.87 6.47
C THR A 429 -10.40 34.22 5.48
N ASN A 430 -10.38 34.68 4.24
CA ASN A 430 -11.01 34.05 3.10
C ASN A 430 -9.98 33.91 1.97
N SER A 431 -9.82 32.70 1.44
CA SER A 431 -8.89 32.42 0.34
C SER A 431 -9.58 31.59 -0.74
N GLN A 432 -9.28 31.91 -2.00
CA GLN A 432 -9.67 31.11 -3.16
C GLN A 432 -8.43 30.81 -3.98
N VAL A 433 -8.03 29.54 -4.00
CA VAL A 433 -6.85 29.07 -4.70
C VAL A 433 -7.26 28.15 -5.85
N GLU A 434 -6.87 28.50 -7.08
CA GLU A 434 -6.89 27.59 -8.23
C GLU A 434 -5.47 27.10 -8.50
N ASN A 435 -5.28 25.79 -8.64
CA ASN A 435 -4.03 25.19 -9.09
C ASN A 435 -4.28 24.35 -10.35
N VAL A 436 -3.41 24.51 -11.35
CA VAL A 436 -3.32 23.65 -12.53
C VAL A 436 -1.93 23.05 -12.54
N ALA A 437 -1.84 21.72 -12.66
CA ALA A 437 -0.58 21.03 -12.72
C ALA A 437 -0.54 20.08 -13.93
N THR A 438 0.60 20.06 -14.62
CA THR A 438 0.88 19.11 -15.69
C THR A 438 2.15 18.35 -15.38
N ASN A 439 2.13 17.04 -15.57
CA ASN A 439 3.28 16.18 -15.40
C ASN A 439 3.44 15.35 -16.65
N PHE A 440 4.59 15.47 -17.30
CA PHE A 440 5.03 14.55 -18.33
C PHE A 440 6.24 13.79 -17.83
N SER A 441 6.23 12.47 -17.99
CA SER A 441 7.43 11.67 -17.80
C SER A 441 7.59 10.67 -18.92
N ASN A 442 8.83 10.37 -19.29
CA ASN A 442 9.14 9.29 -20.20
C ASN A 442 10.37 8.56 -19.72
N LYS A 443 10.23 7.24 -19.53
CA LYS A 443 11.34 6.36 -19.26
C LYS A 443 11.65 5.56 -20.52
N LEU A 444 12.89 5.65 -20.99
CA LEU A 444 13.44 4.86 -22.07
C LEU A 444 14.56 3.99 -21.51
N ASN A 445 14.46 2.67 -21.64
CA ASN A 445 15.54 1.74 -21.30
C ASN A 445 15.90 0.90 -22.51
N VAL A 446 17.20 0.78 -22.79
CA VAL A 446 17.73 -0.11 -23.82
C VAL A 446 18.67 -1.08 -23.15
N THR A 447 18.38 -2.38 -23.27
CA THR A 447 19.19 -3.46 -22.70
C THR A 447 19.72 -4.34 -23.82
N LYS A 448 21.05 -4.42 -23.97
CA LYS A 448 21.71 -5.32 -24.92
C LYS A 448 22.56 -6.35 -24.17
N LYS A 449 22.17 -7.62 -24.27
CA LYS A 449 22.98 -8.76 -23.82
C LYS A 449 24.09 -9.05 -24.82
N PHE A 450 25.19 -9.59 -24.32
CA PHE A 450 26.26 -10.12 -25.16
C PHE A 450 26.95 -11.32 -24.49
N GLY A 451 27.45 -12.24 -25.31
CA GLY A 451 27.96 -13.52 -24.85
C GLY A 451 26.89 -14.43 -24.23
N SER A 452 27.30 -15.61 -23.75
CA SER A 452 26.41 -16.62 -23.18
C SER A 452 26.40 -16.65 -21.65
N LYS A 453 27.22 -15.81 -21.00
CA LYS A 453 27.51 -15.85 -19.56
C LYS A 453 26.74 -14.80 -18.73
N GLY A 454 25.72 -14.15 -19.31
CA GLY A 454 24.89 -13.15 -18.62
C GLY A 454 25.46 -11.73 -18.58
N ALA A 455 26.33 -11.38 -19.53
CA ALA A 455 26.84 -10.02 -19.68
C ALA A 455 25.82 -9.14 -20.43
N TYR A 456 25.71 -7.87 -20.05
CA TYR A 456 24.85 -6.91 -20.73
C TYR A 456 25.37 -5.47 -20.58
N ILE A 457 24.89 -4.60 -21.45
CA ILE A 457 24.92 -3.16 -21.29
C ILE A 457 23.48 -2.65 -21.24
N LYS A 458 23.19 -1.80 -20.27
CA LYS A 458 21.89 -1.16 -20.10
C LYS A 458 22.09 0.34 -20.06
N ALA A 459 21.35 1.05 -20.90
CA ALA A 459 21.29 2.50 -20.88
C ALA A 459 19.84 2.93 -20.64
N GLY A 460 19.64 3.86 -19.72
CA GLY A 460 18.35 4.42 -19.39
C GLY A 460 18.37 5.94 -19.44
N VAL A 461 17.27 6.52 -19.91
CA VAL A 461 17.00 7.96 -19.84
C VAL A 461 15.59 8.13 -19.28
N ASP A 462 15.45 8.99 -18.29
CA ASP A 462 14.21 9.34 -17.63
C ASP A 462 14.08 10.87 -17.64
N VAL A 463 13.11 11.35 -18.41
CA VAL A 463 12.81 12.78 -18.52
C VAL A 463 11.52 13.03 -17.76
N ARG A 464 11.52 13.99 -16.85
CA ARG A 464 10.31 14.46 -16.15
C ARG A 464 10.19 15.97 -16.28
N VAL A 465 8.99 16.43 -16.61
CA VAL A 465 8.61 17.83 -16.67
C VAL A 465 7.35 17.99 -15.85
N ASN A 466 7.44 18.76 -14.77
CA ASN A 466 6.33 19.10 -13.90
C ASN A 466 6.13 20.61 -14.00
N SER A 467 4.94 21.05 -14.36
CA SER A 467 4.57 22.47 -14.38
C SER A 467 3.37 22.67 -13.46
N ARG A 468 3.36 23.77 -12.72
CA ARG A 468 2.31 24.15 -11.78
C ARG A 468 2.03 25.63 -11.91
N GLU A 469 0.80 25.97 -12.25
CA GLU A 469 0.28 27.32 -12.21
C GLU A 469 -0.69 27.43 -11.03
N SER A 470 -0.64 28.53 -10.28
CA SER A 470 -1.48 28.77 -9.12
C SER A 470 -1.94 30.22 -9.04
N ASN A 471 -3.24 30.43 -8.91
CA ASN A 471 -3.84 31.74 -8.65
C ASN A 471 -4.47 31.73 -7.26
N ASP A 472 -4.07 32.65 -6.38
CA ASP A 472 -4.61 32.79 -5.03
C ASP A 472 -5.17 34.20 -4.81
N TYR A 473 -6.44 34.26 -4.42
CA TYR A 473 -7.08 35.48 -3.93
C TYR A 473 -7.26 35.36 -2.42
N LEU A 474 -6.59 36.23 -1.66
CA LEU A 474 -6.60 36.23 -0.21
C LEU A 474 -7.18 37.55 0.32
N THR A 475 -8.20 37.44 1.16
CA THR A 475 -8.63 38.54 2.02
C THR A 475 -8.47 38.14 3.47
N SER A 476 -7.84 39.01 4.27
CA SER A 476 -7.74 38.81 5.71
C SER A 476 -7.89 40.10 6.48
N LEU A 477 -8.56 40.03 7.63
CA LEU A 477 -8.69 41.11 8.59
C LEU A 477 -8.23 40.61 9.95
N THR A 478 -7.16 41.20 10.46
CA THR A 478 -6.58 40.85 11.77
C THR A 478 -6.66 42.04 12.71
N ASN A 479 -7.26 41.83 13.87
CA ASN A 479 -7.39 42.80 14.95
C ASN A 479 -6.52 42.37 16.12
N VAL A 480 -5.74 43.29 16.69
CA VAL A 480 -4.92 43.06 17.89
C VAL A 480 -5.44 43.96 19.01
N TYR A 481 -5.60 43.36 20.20
CA TYR A 481 -6.13 44.02 21.38
C TYR A 481 -5.07 44.06 22.48
N GLY A 482 -4.98 45.20 23.17
CA GLY A 482 -4.05 45.42 24.27
C GLY A 482 -4.64 46.33 25.34
N GLU A 483 -3.86 46.59 26.39
CA GLU A 483 -4.27 47.52 27.46
C GLU A 483 -4.40 48.94 26.91
N ASP A 484 -5.43 49.67 27.37
CA ASP A 484 -5.63 51.06 26.98
C ASP A 484 -4.57 51.96 27.62
N VAL A 485 -3.53 52.26 26.83
CA VAL A 485 -2.42 53.14 27.22
C VAL A 485 -2.90 54.55 27.61
N ASN A 486 -4.08 54.97 27.14
CA ASN A 486 -4.67 56.28 27.45
C ASN A 486 -5.55 56.27 28.70
N ASN A 487 -5.91 55.09 29.24
CA ASN A 487 -6.65 54.96 30.49
C ASN A 487 -6.16 53.74 31.30
N PRO A 488 -5.05 53.86 32.05
CA PRO A 488 -4.45 52.77 32.81
C PRO A 488 -5.32 52.16 33.91
N ASN A 489 -6.47 52.79 34.23
CA ASN A 489 -7.43 52.30 35.20
C ASN A 489 -8.66 51.62 34.54
N ASN A 490 -8.70 51.54 33.21
CA ASN A 490 -9.70 50.79 32.48
C ASN A 490 -9.20 49.36 32.26
N PRO A 491 -9.84 48.35 32.85
CA PRO A 491 -9.45 46.94 32.66
C PRO A 491 -9.82 46.39 31.27
N ASP A 492 -10.52 47.15 30.43
CA ASP A 492 -10.96 46.70 29.11
C ASP A 492 -9.82 46.78 28.09
N TYR A 493 -9.54 45.66 27.42
CA TYR A 493 -8.61 45.61 26.29
C TYR A 493 -9.23 46.34 25.09
N VAL A 494 -8.48 47.27 24.49
CA VAL A 494 -8.90 48.08 23.33
C VAL A 494 -8.17 47.61 22.07
N LEU A 495 -8.77 47.87 20.90
CA LEU A 495 -8.13 47.63 19.61
C LEU A 495 -6.89 48.53 19.49
N THR A 496 -5.71 47.93 19.44
CA THR A 496 -4.42 48.63 19.33
C THR A 496 -3.88 48.64 17.91
N ASP A 497 -4.18 47.61 17.13
CA ASP A 497 -3.77 47.51 15.73
C ASP A 497 -4.82 46.76 14.89
N GLN A 498 -4.94 47.15 13.62
CA GLN A 498 -5.79 46.51 12.64
C GLN A 498 -5.06 46.42 11.31
N THR A 499 -4.85 45.19 10.85
CA THR A 499 -4.25 44.89 9.56
C THR A 499 -5.31 44.29 8.62
N SER A 500 -5.50 44.92 7.47
CA SER A 500 -6.34 44.39 6.38
C SER A 500 -5.46 44.04 5.18
N ARG A 501 -5.63 42.84 4.63
CA ARG A 501 -4.95 42.39 3.39
C ARG A 501 -6.01 41.99 2.37
N ASP A 502 -5.87 42.49 1.14
CA ASP A 502 -6.67 42.12 -0.02
C ASP A 502 -5.70 41.93 -1.20
N GLN A 503 -5.36 40.68 -1.50
CA GLN A 503 -4.20 40.31 -2.29
C GLN A 503 -4.53 39.30 -3.38
N PHE A 504 -3.85 39.42 -4.51
CA PHE A 504 -3.80 38.42 -5.56
C PHE A 504 -2.36 37.93 -5.73
N THR A 505 -2.16 36.62 -5.73
CA THR A 505 -0.85 36.00 -6.01
C THR A 505 -0.95 35.10 -7.23
N ASP A 506 -0.15 35.42 -8.24
CA ASP A 506 0.09 34.58 -9.43
C ASP A 506 1.39 33.81 -9.24
N GLY A 507 1.30 32.47 -9.23
CA GLY A 507 2.43 31.58 -9.00
C GLY A 507 2.65 30.64 -10.17
N ASN A 508 3.89 30.50 -10.61
CA ASN A 508 4.31 29.55 -11.63
C ASN A 508 5.52 28.75 -11.13
N GLY A 509 5.46 27.42 -11.24
CA GLY A 509 6.50 26.52 -10.80
C GLY A 509 6.77 25.44 -11.86
N ASP A 510 7.93 25.49 -12.50
CA ASP A 510 8.38 24.52 -13.49
C ASP A 510 9.58 23.73 -12.98
N THR A 511 9.44 22.41 -12.86
CA THR A 511 10.54 21.51 -12.50
C THR A 511 10.83 20.54 -13.64
N LYS A 512 12.05 20.59 -14.16
CA LYS A 512 12.56 19.72 -15.24
C LYS A 512 13.66 18.85 -14.67
N THR A 513 13.49 17.53 -14.78
CA THR A 513 14.47 16.54 -14.34
C THR A 513 14.89 15.67 -15.52
N LEU A 514 16.19 15.59 -15.76
CA LEU A 514 16.81 14.63 -16.67
C LEU A 514 17.66 13.67 -15.85
N ARG A 515 17.30 12.39 -15.87
CA ARG A 515 18.11 11.29 -15.31
C ARG A 515 18.60 10.41 -16.43
N SER A 516 19.86 10.04 -16.36
CA SER A 516 20.46 9.07 -17.27
C SER A 516 21.30 8.08 -16.48
N ASN A 517 21.23 6.82 -16.84
CA ASN A 517 21.99 5.78 -16.20
C ASN A 517 22.59 4.83 -17.23
N VAL A 518 23.83 4.41 -17.01
CA VAL A 518 24.50 3.38 -17.80
C VAL A 518 25.02 2.31 -16.85
N SER A 519 24.68 1.06 -17.11
CA SER A 519 25.17 -0.10 -16.38
C SER A 519 25.83 -1.09 -17.33
N TYR A 520 27.07 -1.47 -17.02
CA TYR A 520 27.83 -2.46 -17.77
C TYR A 520 28.16 -3.64 -16.87
N ARG A 521 27.58 -4.81 -17.15
CA ARG A 521 27.75 -6.02 -16.34
C ARG A 521 28.66 -7.03 -17.01
N LEU A 522 29.65 -7.49 -16.25
CA LEU A 522 30.57 -8.56 -16.64
C LEU A 522 30.44 -9.78 -15.71
N PRO A 523 30.37 -11.00 -16.26
CA PRO A 523 30.45 -12.23 -15.48
C PRO A 523 31.91 -12.58 -15.17
N ILE A 524 32.25 -12.60 -13.87
CA ILE A 524 33.55 -13.10 -13.38
C ILE A 524 33.52 -14.62 -13.27
N ILE A 525 32.42 -15.16 -12.74
CA ILE A 525 32.14 -16.60 -12.69
C ILE A 525 30.78 -16.82 -13.35
N ASP A 526 30.75 -17.70 -14.35
CA ASP A 526 29.55 -17.97 -15.13
C ASP A 526 28.33 -18.22 -14.22
N LYS A 527 27.26 -17.47 -14.47
CA LYS A 527 25.97 -17.51 -13.77
C LYS A 527 26.01 -17.25 -12.25
N LYS A 528 27.18 -17.01 -11.65
CA LYS A 528 27.35 -16.91 -10.20
C LYS A 528 27.88 -15.57 -9.72
N LEU A 529 28.96 -15.05 -10.30
CA LEU A 529 29.61 -13.84 -9.82
C LEU A 529 29.70 -12.81 -10.93
N PHE A 530 29.21 -11.61 -10.66
CA PHE A 530 29.13 -10.53 -11.62
C PHE A 530 29.65 -9.24 -11.02
N VAL A 531 30.30 -8.43 -11.86
CA VAL A 531 30.69 -7.05 -11.54
C VAL A 531 29.91 -6.13 -12.47
N ASN A 532 29.27 -5.12 -11.91
CA ASN A 532 28.62 -4.05 -12.65
C ASN A 532 29.42 -2.76 -12.46
N PHE A 533 29.62 -2.03 -13.55
CA PHE A 533 30.04 -0.64 -13.52
C PHE A 533 28.82 0.21 -13.83
N ASP A 534 28.46 1.06 -12.89
CA ASP A 534 27.25 1.87 -12.93
C ASP A 534 27.66 3.35 -13.00
N TYR A 535 26.97 4.13 -13.82
CA TYR A 535 27.11 5.58 -13.83
C TYR A 535 25.73 6.21 -13.91
N GLU A 536 25.38 7.04 -12.94
CA GLU A 536 24.15 7.80 -12.90
C GLU A 536 24.46 9.29 -12.98
N TYR A 537 23.70 10.00 -13.81
CA TYR A 537 23.71 11.46 -13.89
C TYR A 537 22.27 11.96 -13.78
N SER A 538 22.02 12.91 -12.89
CA SER A 538 20.72 13.57 -12.74
C SER A 538 20.92 15.08 -12.69
N ASN A 539 20.12 15.82 -13.46
CA ASN A 539 20.02 17.26 -13.34
C ASN A 539 18.54 17.64 -13.16
N THR A 540 18.24 18.26 -12.02
CA THR A 540 16.92 18.83 -11.72
C THR A 540 17.05 20.34 -11.68
N LYS A 541 16.27 21.03 -12.52
CA LYS A 541 16.12 22.47 -12.52
C LYS A 541 14.69 22.83 -12.15
N THR A 542 14.52 23.73 -11.19
CA THR A 542 13.21 24.25 -10.77
C THR A 542 13.20 25.76 -10.90
N ASP A 543 12.28 26.29 -11.69
CA ASP A 543 11.98 27.72 -11.76
C ASP A 543 10.67 27.94 -10.96
N ASP A 544 10.67 28.77 -9.92
CA ASP A 544 9.49 29.07 -9.07
C ASP A 544 9.34 30.59 -8.91
N THR A 545 8.27 31.13 -9.49
CA THR A 545 7.91 32.54 -9.42
C THR A 545 6.58 32.71 -8.69
N LYS A 546 6.50 33.72 -7.83
CA LYS A 546 5.26 34.16 -7.18
C LYS A 546 5.22 35.67 -7.24
N SER A 547 4.21 36.22 -7.88
CA SER A 547 3.98 37.65 -7.97
C SER A 547 2.73 38.01 -7.18
N THR A 548 2.91 38.65 -6.03
CA THR A 548 1.83 39.10 -5.15
C THR A 548 1.54 40.58 -5.40
N PHE A 549 0.26 40.90 -5.52
CA PHE A 549 -0.24 42.24 -5.78
C PHE A 549 -1.29 42.62 -4.74
N ASP A 550 -1.12 43.80 -4.13
CA ASP A 550 -2.12 44.44 -3.32
C ASP A 550 -3.11 45.23 -4.21
N LYS A 551 -4.30 45.46 -3.69
CA LYS A 551 -5.37 46.18 -4.39
C LYS A 551 -5.15 47.69 -4.38
N ASP A 552 -5.33 48.33 -5.53
CA ASP A 552 -5.29 49.79 -5.70
C ASP A 552 -6.60 50.48 -5.28
N ALA A 553 -6.60 51.82 -5.34
CA ALA A 553 -7.75 52.63 -4.95
C ALA A 553 -8.97 52.45 -5.87
N GLU A 554 -8.74 51.99 -7.10
CA GLU A 554 -9.75 51.69 -8.11
C GLU A 554 -10.29 50.25 -8.00
N GLY A 555 -9.70 49.42 -7.15
CA GLY A 555 -10.13 48.05 -6.85
C GLY A 555 -9.45 46.95 -7.67
N TYR A 556 -8.39 47.25 -8.40
CA TYR A 556 -7.61 46.29 -9.19
C TYR A 556 -6.31 45.88 -8.48
N TYR A 557 -5.84 44.67 -8.71
CA TYR A 557 -4.58 44.18 -8.14
C TYR A 557 -3.38 44.64 -8.98
N THR A 558 -2.92 45.88 -8.77
CA THR A 558 -1.84 46.49 -9.56
C THR A 558 -0.62 46.88 -8.73
N ILE A 559 -0.72 46.89 -7.39
CA ILE A 559 0.36 47.31 -6.50
C ILE A 559 1.25 46.09 -6.23
N PHE A 560 2.38 45.98 -6.93
CA PHE A 560 3.31 44.87 -6.73
C PHE A 560 3.91 44.87 -5.32
N ASN A 561 3.76 43.77 -4.60
CA ASN A 561 4.29 43.57 -3.27
C ASN A 561 5.61 42.78 -3.33
N GLN A 562 6.73 43.50 -3.36
CA GLN A 562 8.06 42.90 -3.47
C GLN A 562 8.40 41.98 -2.28
N SER A 563 7.90 42.28 -1.08
CA SER A 563 8.21 41.51 0.13
C SER A 563 7.56 40.12 0.16
N LEU A 564 6.41 39.97 -0.50
CA LEU A 564 5.65 38.71 -0.60
C LEU A 564 5.86 38.00 -1.94
N SER A 565 6.59 38.62 -2.88
CA SER A 565 6.88 38.06 -4.19
C SER A 565 8.24 37.34 -4.21
N THR A 566 8.37 36.34 -5.09
CA THR A 566 9.57 35.53 -5.25
C THR A 566 9.86 35.24 -6.72
N ASP A 567 11.14 35.16 -7.09
CA ASP A 567 11.57 34.70 -8.43
C ASP A 567 12.86 33.89 -8.27
N PHE A 568 12.71 32.57 -8.22
CA PHE A 568 13.80 31.66 -7.91
C PHE A 568 14.08 30.66 -9.03
N GLU A 569 15.36 30.51 -9.38
CA GLU A 569 15.89 29.39 -10.16
C GLU A 569 16.74 28.49 -9.26
N TYR A 570 16.41 27.21 -9.21
CA TYR A 570 17.06 26.19 -8.41
C TYR A 570 17.65 25.10 -9.30
N THR A 571 18.83 24.61 -8.94
CA THR A 571 19.53 23.54 -9.66
C THR A 571 20.09 22.50 -8.68
N ASP A 572 19.86 21.22 -8.96
CA ASP A 572 20.46 20.07 -8.29
C ASP A 572 21.05 19.14 -9.36
N GLU A 573 22.36 19.22 -9.53
CA GLU A 573 23.12 18.40 -10.46
C GLU A 573 23.89 17.32 -9.70
N THR A 574 23.78 16.07 -10.16
CA THR A 574 24.46 14.93 -9.56
C THR A 574 25.14 14.05 -10.60
N SER A 575 26.30 13.53 -10.21
CA SER A 575 27.09 12.53 -10.94
C SER A 575 27.53 11.45 -9.95
N ALA A 576 27.25 10.20 -10.26
CA ALA A 576 27.49 9.07 -9.36
C ALA A 576 28.08 7.87 -10.12
N PRO A 577 29.40 7.83 -10.36
CA PRO A 577 30.08 6.59 -10.72
C PRO A 577 29.98 5.58 -9.57
N GLY A 578 29.74 4.32 -9.92
CA GLY A 578 29.60 3.24 -8.97
C GLY A 578 30.07 1.89 -9.50
N ILE A 579 30.28 0.98 -8.56
CA ILE A 579 30.63 -0.41 -8.81
C ILE A 579 29.73 -1.30 -7.95
N ALA A 580 29.26 -2.40 -8.52
CA ALA A 580 28.52 -3.39 -7.76
C ALA A 580 29.06 -4.80 -7.99
N LEU A 581 29.17 -5.56 -6.91
CA LEU A 581 29.46 -6.99 -6.93
C LEU A 581 28.17 -7.75 -6.64
N SER A 582 27.80 -8.67 -7.52
CA SER A 582 26.61 -9.52 -7.35
C SER A 582 27.00 -10.99 -7.37
N TYR A 583 26.60 -11.73 -6.35
CA TYR A 583 26.80 -13.16 -6.24
C TYR A 583 25.46 -13.88 -6.16
N LYS A 584 25.27 -14.96 -6.92
CA LYS A 584 24.02 -15.73 -7.01
C LYS A 584 24.28 -17.22 -7.07
N THR A 585 23.54 -17.96 -6.27
CA THR A 585 23.39 -19.41 -6.29
C THR A 585 21.92 -19.76 -6.06
N GLU A 586 21.56 -21.04 -6.01
CA GLU A 586 20.19 -21.46 -5.74
C GLU A 586 19.75 -21.21 -4.29
N ALA A 587 20.68 -21.23 -3.33
CA ALA A 587 20.39 -21.02 -1.91
C ALA A 587 20.73 -19.61 -1.42
N PHE A 588 21.57 -18.87 -2.13
CA PHE A 588 22.12 -17.60 -1.65
C PHE A 588 22.29 -16.60 -2.79
N SER A 589 21.84 -15.36 -2.56
CA SER A 589 22.06 -14.23 -3.45
C SER A 589 22.47 -13.01 -2.65
N ALA A 590 23.50 -12.30 -3.07
CA ALA A 590 23.94 -11.06 -2.44
C ALA A 590 24.40 -10.05 -3.49
N ARG A 591 24.19 -8.77 -3.22
CA ARG A 591 24.69 -7.65 -4.01
C ARG A 591 25.23 -6.59 -3.06
N ILE A 592 26.40 -6.05 -3.36
CA ILE A 592 26.96 -4.88 -2.69
C ILE A 592 27.33 -3.89 -3.79
N ALA A 593 26.71 -2.72 -3.78
CA ALA A 593 26.91 -1.63 -4.71
C ALA A 593 27.37 -0.40 -3.94
N SER A 594 28.44 0.24 -4.40
CA SER A 594 28.92 1.51 -3.86
C SER A 594 29.06 2.52 -4.99
N SER A 595 28.62 3.75 -4.74
CA SER A 595 28.79 4.88 -5.66
C SER A 595 29.35 6.08 -4.91
N TYR A 596 30.09 6.92 -5.63
CA TYR A 596 30.63 8.17 -5.11
C TYR A 596 29.87 9.32 -5.75
N LEU A 597 29.01 9.97 -4.96
CA LEU A 597 28.12 11.03 -5.39
C LEU A 597 28.86 12.37 -5.38
N PHE A 598 28.92 13.03 -6.53
CA PHE A 598 29.21 14.45 -6.68
C PHE A 598 27.88 15.18 -6.86
N ARG A 599 27.58 16.15 -6.00
CA ARG A 599 26.36 16.97 -6.09
C ARG A 599 26.70 18.45 -6.10
N THR A 600 26.02 19.23 -6.94
CA THR A 600 26.07 20.69 -6.94
C THR A 600 24.64 21.21 -6.76
N LEU A 601 24.42 21.98 -5.69
CA LEU A 601 23.19 22.73 -5.45
C LEU A 601 23.45 24.20 -5.74
N GLY A 602 22.57 24.83 -6.50
CA GLY A 602 22.63 26.27 -6.79
C GLY A 602 21.26 26.92 -6.71
N ASN A 603 21.20 28.15 -6.19
CA ASN A 603 20.04 29.02 -6.31
C ASN A 603 20.40 30.35 -6.99
N LYS A 604 19.43 30.91 -7.70
CA LYS A 604 19.43 32.30 -8.12
C LYS A 604 18.09 32.93 -7.73
N ASP A 605 18.13 33.95 -6.89
CA ASP A 605 17.01 34.85 -6.64
C ASP A 605 17.18 36.07 -7.57
N LEU A 606 16.28 36.24 -8.53
CA LEU A 606 16.34 37.34 -9.48
C LEU A 606 15.88 38.67 -8.88
N LEU A 607 15.10 38.65 -7.79
CA LEU A 607 14.69 39.84 -7.05
C LEU A 607 15.77 40.31 -6.07
N ARG A 608 16.57 39.38 -5.55
CA ARG A 608 17.63 39.64 -4.54
C ARG A 608 18.93 38.85 -4.86
N PRO A 609 19.68 39.23 -5.91
CA PRO A 609 20.84 38.48 -6.38
C PRO A 609 21.97 38.30 -5.36
N GLU A 610 22.02 39.15 -4.33
CA GLU A 610 22.98 39.07 -3.22
C GLU A 610 22.86 37.80 -2.37
N PHE A 611 21.74 37.06 -2.46
CA PHE A 611 21.50 35.82 -1.71
C PHE A 611 21.75 34.54 -2.52
N ASN A 612 22.36 34.65 -3.69
CA ASN A 612 22.68 33.49 -4.53
C ASN A 612 23.80 32.65 -3.90
N ILE A 613 23.55 31.35 -3.76
CA ILE A 613 24.46 30.37 -3.20
C ILE A 613 24.71 29.23 -4.19
N GLU A 614 25.94 28.73 -4.19
CA GLU A 614 26.32 27.49 -4.86
C GLU A 614 27.11 26.63 -3.86
N ARG A 615 26.74 25.35 -3.75
CA ARG A 615 27.32 24.38 -2.82
C ARG A 615 27.60 23.07 -3.52
N THR A 616 28.80 22.55 -3.29
CA THR A 616 29.20 21.25 -3.82
C THR A 616 29.41 20.26 -2.68
N PHE A 617 28.85 19.06 -2.83
CA PHE A 617 28.93 17.99 -1.86
C PHE A 617 29.52 16.73 -2.50
N LYS A 618 30.25 15.97 -1.70
CA LYS A 618 30.87 14.71 -2.11
C LYS A 618 30.56 13.67 -1.05
N ASN A 619 29.82 12.64 -1.41
CA ASN A 619 29.36 11.65 -0.45
C ASN A 619 29.46 10.25 -1.01
N MET A 620 29.73 9.28 -0.13
CA MET A 620 29.66 7.86 -0.49
C MET A 620 28.23 7.36 -0.30
N GLN A 621 27.74 6.58 -1.25
CA GLN A 621 26.52 5.82 -1.13
C GLN A 621 26.85 4.33 -1.14
N LEU A 622 26.06 3.56 -0.39
CA LEU A 622 26.16 2.10 -0.34
C LEU A 622 24.75 1.52 -0.42
N ASN A 623 24.60 0.48 -1.22
CA ASN A 623 23.40 -0.32 -1.29
C ASN A 623 23.83 -1.78 -1.24
N SER A 624 23.36 -2.50 -0.24
CA SER A 624 23.65 -3.92 -0.12
C SER A 624 22.38 -4.69 0.20
N TYR A 625 22.29 -5.85 -0.44
CA TYR A 625 21.21 -6.81 -0.26
C TYR A 625 21.83 -8.20 -0.12
N MET A 626 21.23 -9.00 0.74
CA MET A 626 21.56 -10.41 0.92
C MET A 626 20.27 -11.17 1.17
N ASN A 627 20.12 -12.30 0.49
CA ASN A 627 19.05 -13.25 0.73
C ASN A 627 19.62 -14.66 0.77
N TYR A 628 19.18 -15.39 1.79
CA TYR A 628 19.59 -16.74 2.07
C TYR A 628 18.37 -17.62 2.28
N LYS A 629 18.19 -18.58 1.39
CA LYS A 629 17.15 -19.60 1.45
C LYS A 629 17.64 -20.76 2.33
N LEU A 630 17.21 -20.77 3.58
CA LEU A 630 17.50 -21.83 4.55
C LEU A 630 16.88 -23.18 4.10
N SER A 631 15.71 -23.14 3.48
CA SER A 631 15.01 -24.27 2.85
C SER A 631 13.95 -23.76 1.86
N ASP A 632 13.28 -24.65 1.13
CA ASP A 632 12.09 -24.30 0.33
C ASP A 632 10.96 -23.64 1.14
N LYS A 633 10.99 -23.78 2.46
CA LYS A 633 10.00 -23.25 3.40
C LYS A 633 10.46 -22.04 4.20
N ALA A 634 11.73 -21.63 4.11
CA ALA A 634 12.30 -20.58 4.97
C ALA A 634 13.39 -19.75 4.29
N SER A 635 13.33 -18.43 4.44
CA SER A 635 14.34 -17.49 3.93
C SER A 635 14.63 -16.37 4.92
N VAL A 636 15.85 -15.86 4.85
CA VAL A 636 16.34 -14.67 5.55
C VAL A 636 16.79 -13.66 4.50
N TYR A 637 16.39 -12.41 4.65
CA TYR A 637 16.83 -11.31 3.80
C TYR A 637 17.36 -10.16 4.67
N LEU A 638 18.42 -9.51 4.23
CA LEU A 638 19.05 -8.36 4.86
C LEU A 638 19.31 -7.31 3.80
N ASN A 639 19.00 -6.06 4.12
CA ASN A 639 19.28 -4.89 3.32
C ASN A 639 19.98 -3.84 4.17
N TYR A 640 20.89 -3.11 3.53
CA TYR A 640 21.50 -1.93 4.11
C TYR A 640 21.71 -0.86 3.04
N TYR A 641 21.31 0.35 3.37
CA TYR A 641 21.39 1.53 2.51
C TYR A 641 22.08 2.66 3.26
N LEU A 642 23.08 3.25 2.63
CA LEU A 642 23.69 4.51 3.01
C LEU A 642 23.26 5.56 2.00
N GLN A 643 22.41 6.48 2.43
CA GLN A 643 21.87 7.56 1.60
C GLN A 643 22.30 8.91 2.16
N ASN A 644 22.45 9.89 1.27
CA ASN A 644 22.79 11.26 1.64
C ASN A 644 21.69 12.18 1.12
N ASN A 645 21.05 12.91 2.03
CA ASN A 645 19.99 13.84 1.71
C ASN A 645 20.55 15.26 1.84
N PRO A 646 20.55 16.07 0.76
CA PRO A 646 20.97 17.46 0.89
C PRO A 646 19.99 18.23 1.80
N PRO A 647 20.43 19.33 2.45
CA PRO A 647 19.51 20.31 3.01
C PRO A 647 18.61 20.86 1.90
N GLU A 648 17.38 21.22 2.25
CA GLU A 648 16.53 21.95 1.32
C GLU A 648 17.14 23.33 1.06
N LEU A 649 17.02 23.84 -0.16
CA LEU A 649 17.73 25.06 -0.51
C LEU A 649 17.23 26.28 0.28
N GLN A 650 15.93 26.32 0.62
CA GLN A 650 15.35 27.32 1.52
C GLN A 650 15.98 27.28 2.91
N GLN A 651 16.38 26.09 3.38
CA GLN A 651 17.10 25.93 4.65
C GLN A 651 18.54 26.48 4.57
N LEU A 652 19.09 26.69 3.36
CA LEU A 652 20.42 27.27 3.14
C LEU A 652 20.38 28.79 2.89
N GLN A 653 19.21 29.37 2.59
CA GLN A 653 19.06 30.78 2.23
C GLN A 653 19.13 31.70 3.46
N ALA A 654 20.14 32.58 3.50
CA ALA A 654 20.40 33.45 4.65
C ALA A 654 19.53 34.74 4.72
N PHE A 655 18.38 34.77 4.05
CA PHE A 655 17.43 35.91 4.15
C PHE A 655 16.25 35.55 5.05
N ALA A 656 15.61 36.56 5.64
CA ALA A 656 14.43 36.37 6.47
C ALA A 656 13.17 36.31 5.61
N ASP A 657 12.42 35.21 5.67
CA ASP A 657 11.05 35.15 5.18
C ASP A 657 10.17 35.97 6.14
N VAL A 658 9.62 37.07 5.62
CA VAL A 658 8.77 38.04 6.35
C VAL A 658 7.28 37.89 6.01
N SER A 659 6.89 36.79 5.35
CA SER A 659 5.48 36.52 5.01
C SER A 659 4.57 36.52 6.25
N ASP A 660 5.13 36.07 7.38
CA ASP A 660 4.56 36.19 8.72
C ASP A 660 5.50 37.02 9.62
N PRO A 661 5.21 38.31 9.85
CA PRO A 661 6.05 39.18 10.68
C PRO A 661 6.24 38.69 12.13
N LEU A 662 5.33 37.86 12.65
CA LEU A 662 5.44 37.29 14.00
C LEU A 662 6.27 35.99 14.03
N ASN A 663 6.64 35.46 12.86
CA ASN A 663 7.43 34.25 12.71
C ASN A 663 8.44 34.37 11.56
N LEU A 664 9.60 34.95 11.87
CA LEU A 664 10.70 35.13 10.92
C LEU A 664 11.46 33.81 10.73
N ILE A 665 11.60 33.35 9.48
CA ILE A 665 12.38 32.15 9.14
C ILE A 665 13.66 32.58 8.43
N VAL A 666 14.82 32.17 8.95
CA VAL A 666 16.14 32.48 8.38
C VAL A 666 16.92 31.18 8.17
N GLY A 667 17.27 30.88 6.92
CA GLY A 667 18.10 29.71 6.59
C GLY A 667 19.55 29.82 7.09
N ASN A 668 20.23 28.69 7.12
CA ASN A 668 21.61 28.54 7.56
C ASN A 668 22.50 28.04 6.40
N PRO A 669 23.38 28.88 5.83
CA PRO A 669 24.19 28.50 4.67
C PRO A 669 25.33 27.50 4.97
N ASN A 670 25.48 27.09 6.24
CA ASN A 670 26.48 26.15 6.72
C ASN A 670 25.95 24.72 6.91
N LEU A 671 24.70 24.43 6.51
CA LEU A 671 24.15 23.09 6.70
C LEU A 671 24.90 22.06 5.83
N GLU A 672 25.18 20.91 6.44
CA GLU A 672 25.73 19.74 5.77
C GLU A 672 24.61 18.76 5.35
N PRO A 673 24.81 17.93 4.32
CA PRO A 673 23.89 16.85 3.98
C PRO A 673 23.71 15.86 5.12
N GLU A 674 22.46 15.45 5.32
CA GLU A 674 22.12 14.39 6.25
C GLU A 674 22.64 13.06 5.70
N THR A 675 23.27 12.26 6.57
CA THR A 675 23.71 10.91 6.23
C THR A 675 22.82 9.92 6.94
N SER A 676 22.08 9.10 6.17
CA SER A 676 21.12 8.14 6.71
C SER A 676 21.60 6.71 6.45
N HIS A 677 21.74 5.96 7.55
CA HIS A 677 22.08 4.54 7.57
C HIS A 677 20.80 3.74 7.84
N SER A 678 20.20 3.20 6.79
CA SER A 678 18.99 2.38 6.89
C SER A 678 19.35 0.92 6.78
N PHE A 679 18.85 0.10 7.70
CA PHE A 679 18.98 -1.35 7.65
C PHE A 679 17.61 -1.99 7.76
N TYR A 680 17.44 -3.14 7.11
CA TYR A 680 16.24 -3.94 7.21
C TYR A 680 16.63 -5.41 7.17
N ALA A 681 16.06 -6.20 8.05
CA ALA A 681 16.28 -7.62 8.18
C ALA A 681 14.91 -8.28 8.29
N GLY A 682 14.73 -9.40 7.62
CA GLY A 682 13.55 -10.19 7.84
C GLY A 682 13.78 -11.67 7.63
N PHE A 683 12.83 -12.39 8.19
CA PHE A 683 12.80 -13.83 8.26
C PHE A 683 11.37 -14.27 8.00
N ASN A 684 11.20 -15.23 7.10
CA ASN A 684 9.92 -15.83 6.83
C ASN A 684 10.09 -17.34 6.78
N ALA A 685 9.21 -18.06 7.46
CA ALA A 685 9.12 -19.50 7.35
C ALA A 685 7.66 -19.97 7.41
N PHE A 686 7.27 -20.88 6.50
CA PHE A 686 5.93 -21.42 6.45
C PHE A 686 5.94 -22.93 6.19
N ASP A 687 5.31 -23.71 7.07
CA ASP A 687 5.13 -25.14 6.90
C ASP A 687 3.71 -25.47 6.43
N PHE A 688 3.56 -25.78 5.13
CA PHE A 688 2.28 -26.07 4.49
C PHE A 688 1.52 -27.25 5.09
N GLN A 689 2.21 -28.27 5.60
CA GLN A 689 1.57 -29.44 6.22
C GLN A 689 0.97 -29.07 7.58
N LYS A 690 1.79 -28.40 8.42
CA LYS A 690 1.40 -27.99 9.77
C LYS A 690 0.56 -26.71 9.77
N LYS A 691 0.43 -26.05 8.62
CA LYS A 691 -0.23 -24.74 8.42
C LYS A 691 0.21 -23.73 9.47
N THR A 692 1.51 -23.71 9.72
CA THR A 692 2.14 -22.88 10.74
C THR A 692 3.12 -21.94 10.04
N GLY A 693 2.98 -20.65 10.30
CA GLY A 693 3.82 -19.60 9.75
C GLY A 693 4.49 -18.80 10.86
N ILE A 694 5.74 -18.40 10.62
CA ILE A 694 6.41 -17.37 11.39
C ILE A 694 6.98 -16.34 10.41
N TYR A 695 6.69 -15.08 10.68
CA TYR A 695 7.25 -13.95 9.98
C TYR A 695 7.86 -13.01 11.01
N GLY A 696 9.07 -12.53 10.74
CA GLY A 696 9.76 -11.62 11.62
C GLY A 696 10.50 -10.59 10.80
N TYR A 697 10.48 -9.35 11.24
CA TYR A 697 11.26 -8.29 10.61
C TYR A 697 11.78 -7.32 11.67
N PHE A 698 12.90 -6.69 11.33
CA PHE A 698 13.56 -5.68 12.13
C PHE A 698 14.20 -4.68 11.19
N GLY A 699 13.94 -3.40 11.38
CA GLY A 699 14.52 -2.35 10.57
C GLY A 699 14.76 -1.10 11.39
N GLY A 700 15.50 -0.17 10.82
CA GLY A 700 15.76 1.10 11.44
C GLY A 700 16.63 1.99 10.60
N ALA A 701 16.66 3.27 10.95
CA ALA A 701 17.57 4.23 10.38
C ALA A 701 18.26 5.03 11.49
N PHE A 702 19.54 5.30 11.30
CA PHE A 702 20.32 6.25 12.08
C PHE A 702 20.69 7.41 11.18
N THR A 703 20.45 8.64 11.63
CA THR A 703 20.70 9.83 10.84
C THR A 703 21.72 10.73 11.54
N ASP A 704 22.84 10.93 10.87
CA ASP A 704 23.84 11.92 11.23
C ASP A 704 23.60 13.20 10.43
N ASN A 705 23.97 14.34 11.02
CA ASN A 705 23.76 15.67 10.48
C ASN A 705 22.30 15.97 10.09
N LYS A 706 21.33 15.45 10.84
CA LYS A 706 19.91 15.74 10.55
C LYS A 706 19.64 17.24 10.67
N VAL A 707 19.03 17.86 9.66
CA VAL A 707 18.64 19.27 9.69
C VAL A 707 17.38 19.40 10.54
N VAL A 708 17.46 20.16 11.63
CA VAL A 708 16.32 20.37 12.54
C VAL A 708 16.11 21.87 12.75
N SER A 709 14.84 22.28 12.81
CA SER A 709 14.48 23.67 13.09
C SER A 709 14.75 24.04 14.55
N LYS A 710 15.22 25.27 14.72
CA LYS A 710 15.56 25.88 16.00
C LYS A 710 14.87 27.24 16.09
N SER A 711 13.84 27.32 16.92
CA SER A 711 13.11 28.56 17.17
C SER A 711 13.49 29.16 18.50
N ILE A 712 13.60 30.49 18.54
CA ILE A 712 13.79 31.32 19.73
C ILE A 712 12.67 32.35 19.73
N VAL A 713 11.99 32.51 20.87
CA VAL A 713 10.97 33.54 21.07
C VAL A 713 11.65 34.72 21.78
N THR A 714 11.54 35.92 21.22
CA THR A 714 12.11 37.15 21.79
C THR A 714 11.22 37.70 22.92
N GLU A 715 11.70 38.72 23.62
CA GLU A 715 10.92 39.41 24.68
C GLU A 715 9.64 40.05 24.11
N ASP A 716 9.64 40.42 22.82
CA ASP A 716 8.49 40.98 22.09
C ASP A 716 7.53 39.90 21.53
N LEU A 717 7.70 38.63 21.92
CA LEU A 717 6.94 37.47 21.44
C LEU A 717 7.10 37.16 19.93
N GLU A 718 8.12 37.72 19.28
CA GLU A 718 8.48 37.36 17.91
C GLU A 718 9.22 36.02 17.90
N ARG A 719 8.84 35.11 16.99
CA ARG A 719 9.51 33.82 16.84
C ARG A 719 10.52 33.89 15.70
N ILE A 720 11.81 33.71 16.01
CA ILE A 720 12.87 33.59 15.00
C ILE A 720 13.23 32.11 14.86
N THR A 721 13.05 31.55 13.66
CA THR A 721 13.34 30.15 13.34
C THR A 721 14.53 30.04 12.39
N THR A 722 15.52 29.23 12.75
CA THR A 722 16.63 28.84 11.88
C THR A 722 16.81 27.32 11.88
N TYR A 723 17.87 26.80 11.25
CA TYR A 723 18.13 25.37 11.09
C TYR A 723 19.54 25.00 11.56
N GLU A 724 19.68 23.83 12.17
CA GLU A 724 20.94 23.31 12.69
C GLU A 724 21.08 21.80 12.43
N ASN A 725 22.27 21.33 12.05
CA ASN A 725 22.56 19.91 11.92
C ASN A 725 22.73 19.29 13.32
N VAL A 726 21.99 18.22 13.61
CA VAL A 726 22.06 17.50 14.90
C VAL A 726 22.29 16.01 14.71
N ASN A 727 23.09 15.43 15.60
CA ASN A 727 23.46 14.01 15.56
C ASN A 727 22.67 13.16 16.56
N GLY A 728 22.57 11.87 16.27
CA GLY A 728 21.99 10.88 17.18
C GLY A 728 20.47 10.73 17.10
N ASN A 729 19.87 11.17 15.99
CA ASN A 729 18.49 10.82 15.64
C ASN A 729 18.44 9.37 15.15
N TYR A 730 17.48 8.60 15.63
CA TYR A 730 17.27 7.25 15.12
C TYR A 730 15.82 6.80 15.25
N ASN A 731 15.45 5.88 14.38
CA ASN A 731 14.24 5.09 14.51
C ASN A 731 14.57 3.61 14.35
N ALA A 732 13.94 2.77 15.14
CA ALA A 732 14.01 1.32 15.00
C ALA A 732 12.62 0.74 15.16
N TYR A 733 12.29 -0.26 14.35
CA TYR A 733 11.01 -0.94 14.40
C TYR A 733 11.22 -2.42 14.17
N GLY A 734 10.30 -3.22 14.69
CA GLY A 734 10.34 -4.66 14.49
C GLY A 734 9.01 -5.31 14.78
N GLY A 735 8.79 -6.45 14.16
CA GLY A 735 7.58 -7.23 14.33
C GLY A 735 7.89 -8.71 14.27
N VAL A 736 7.19 -9.50 15.07
CA VAL A 736 7.14 -10.96 14.93
C VAL A 736 5.68 -11.39 14.93
N ASP A 737 5.32 -12.12 13.89
CA ASP A 737 4.00 -12.70 13.67
C ASP A 737 4.12 -14.22 13.65
N TYR A 738 3.31 -14.87 14.47
CA TYR A 738 3.12 -16.31 14.45
C TYR A 738 1.68 -16.62 14.11
N SER A 739 1.47 -17.54 13.18
CA SER A 739 0.13 -18.00 12.82
C SER A 739 0.07 -19.52 12.75
N LYS A 740 -1.07 -20.08 13.17
CA LYS A 740 -1.34 -21.51 13.06
C LYS A 740 -2.80 -21.77 12.73
N SER A 741 -3.03 -22.51 11.65
CA SER A 741 -4.37 -22.94 11.25
C SER A 741 -4.58 -24.42 11.55
N ILE A 742 -5.63 -24.73 12.29
CA ILE A 742 -6.02 -26.06 12.73
C ILE A 742 -7.36 -26.39 12.06
N LYS A 743 -7.40 -27.45 11.23
CA LYS A 743 -8.67 -28.02 10.77
C LYS A 743 -9.23 -28.90 11.89
N LEU A 744 -10.42 -28.58 12.38
CA LEU A 744 -11.13 -29.40 13.37
C LEU A 744 -11.82 -30.58 12.68
N ASP A 745 -12.43 -30.34 11.53
CA ASP A 745 -13.01 -31.34 10.63
C ASP A 745 -13.07 -30.82 9.18
N SER A 746 -13.88 -31.43 8.30
CA SER A 746 -14.04 -31.02 6.91
C SER A 746 -14.80 -29.70 6.71
N LEU A 747 -15.48 -29.21 7.74
CA LEU A 747 -16.32 -28.01 7.73
C LEU A 747 -15.80 -26.92 8.67
N ARG A 748 -15.03 -27.27 9.71
CA ARG A 748 -14.64 -26.35 10.79
C ARG A 748 -13.14 -26.17 10.85
N SER A 749 -12.70 -24.92 10.95
CA SER A 749 -11.30 -24.58 11.14
C SER A 749 -11.11 -23.43 12.14
N VAL A 750 -9.95 -23.42 12.79
CA VAL A 750 -9.51 -22.39 13.72
C VAL A 750 -8.15 -21.88 13.29
N LYS A 751 -7.99 -20.58 13.13
CA LYS A 751 -6.67 -19.93 13.00
C LYS A 751 -6.42 -19.11 14.26
N VAL A 752 -5.24 -19.28 14.84
CA VAL A 752 -4.75 -18.45 15.94
C VAL A 752 -3.51 -17.71 15.43
N GLY A 753 -3.51 -16.39 15.60
CA GLY A 753 -2.41 -15.50 15.31
C GLY A 753 -1.96 -14.79 16.58
N PHE A 754 -0.65 -14.60 16.71
CA PHE A 754 -0.05 -13.79 17.75
C PHE A 754 1.01 -12.90 17.12
N GLY A 755 0.86 -11.60 17.26
CA GLY A 755 1.76 -10.58 16.75
C GLY A 755 2.36 -9.77 17.90
N VAL A 756 3.63 -9.38 17.76
CA VAL A 756 4.26 -8.41 18.65
C VAL A 756 5.00 -7.40 17.80
N TYR A 757 4.62 -6.13 17.92
CA TYR A 757 5.22 -5.04 17.18
C TYR A 757 5.86 -4.02 18.13
N THR A 758 7.02 -3.49 17.74
CA THR A 758 7.71 -2.44 18.48
C THR A 758 8.14 -1.32 17.55
N ASN A 759 8.06 -0.09 18.05
CA ASN A 759 8.57 1.11 17.41
C ASN A 759 9.32 1.94 18.44
N ILE A 760 10.52 2.37 18.10
CA ILE A 760 11.41 3.14 18.96
C ILE A 760 11.88 4.34 18.15
N TYR A 761 11.72 5.53 18.70
CA TYR A 761 12.18 6.77 18.10
C TYR A 761 12.99 7.56 19.11
N LYS A 762 14.10 8.13 18.64
CA LYS A 762 14.80 9.20 19.32
C LYS A 762 14.88 10.40 18.38
N ASN A 763 14.25 11.50 18.76
CA ASN A 763 14.30 12.75 18.00
C ASN A 763 15.03 13.82 18.81
N ILE A 764 16.09 14.37 18.24
CA ILE A 764 16.75 15.56 18.77
C ILE A 764 16.02 16.78 18.23
N ASN A 765 15.61 17.69 19.12
CA ASN A 765 14.86 18.89 18.81
C ASN A 765 15.36 20.07 19.65
N PHE A 766 14.84 21.26 19.35
CA PHE A 766 15.06 22.46 20.16
C PHE A 766 13.74 22.95 20.77
N ASN A 767 13.80 23.42 22.00
CA ASN A 767 12.75 24.22 22.64
C ASN A 767 13.37 25.54 23.08
N ASN A 768 12.88 26.65 22.51
CA ASN A 768 13.40 28.00 22.75
C ASN A 768 14.95 28.10 22.71
N GLY A 769 15.56 27.52 21.68
CA GLY A 769 17.01 27.45 21.51
C GLY A 769 17.76 26.38 22.34
N VAL A 770 17.11 25.72 23.31
CA VAL A 770 17.70 24.65 24.13
C VAL A 770 17.47 23.28 23.48
N GLN A 771 18.55 22.54 23.24
CA GLN A 771 18.47 21.20 22.64
C GLN A 771 17.95 20.17 23.65
N TYR A 772 17.04 19.31 23.20
CA TYR A 772 16.56 18.15 23.95
C TYR A 772 16.34 16.94 23.03
N ALA A 773 16.17 15.77 23.63
CA ALA A 773 15.90 14.50 22.97
C ALA A 773 14.60 13.91 23.50
N SER A 774 13.65 13.65 22.60
CA SER A 774 12.45 12.86 22.91
C SER A 774 12.69 11.40 22.56
N HIS A 775 12.36 10.50 23.49
CA HIS A 775 12.45 9.05 23.32
C HIS A 775 11.05 8.47 23.37
N VAL A 776 10.55 8.02 22.23
CA VAL A 776 9.22 7.41 22.10
C VAL A 776 9.39 5.92 21.90
N ASN A 777 8.88 5.12 22.83
CA ASN A 777 8.87 3.67 22.74
C ASN A 777 7.44 3.18 22.69
N SER A 778 7.09 2.41 21.67
CA SER A 778 5.79 1.79 21.51
C SER A 778 5.92 0.28 21.42
N PHE A 779 5.05 -0.42 22.14
CA PHE A 779 4.96 -1.88 22.17
C PHE A 779 3.50 -2.28 21.97
N THR A 780 3.23 -3.11 20.96
CA THR A 780 1.87 -3.52 20.59
C THR A 780 1.79 -5.04 20.45
N PRO A 781 1.43 -5.77 21.51
CA PRO A 781 0.96 -7.14 21.39
C PRO A 781 -0.40 -7.20 20.69
N GLU A 782 -0.58 -8.22 19.88
CA GLU A 782 -1.78 -8.48 19.12
C GLU A 782 -2.14 -9.96 19.17
N LEU A 783 -3.43 -10.23 19.34
CA LEU A 783 -4.00 -11.57 19.28
C LEU A 783 -5.10 -11.61 18.21
N ASP A 784 -4.94 -12.53 17.27
CA ASP A 784 -5.92 -12.80 16.24
C ASP A 784 -6.51 -14.19 16.44
N PHE A 785 -7.82 -14.27 16.30
CA PHE A 785 -8.52 -15.53 16.25
C PHE A 785 -9.41 -15.54 15.02
N THR A 786 -9.55 -16.69 14.38
CA THR A 786 -10.54 -16.91 13.33
C THR A 786 -11.14 -18.28 13.56
N PHE A 787 -12.45 -18.33 13.72
CA PHE A 787 -13.21 -19.57 13.65
C PHE A 787 -14.06 -19.53 12.40
N GLU A 788 -13.92 -20.55 11.57
CA GLU A 788 -14.68 -20.72 10.35
C GLU A 788 -15.47 -22.02 10.44
N TRP A 789 -16.78 -21.92 10.27
CA TRP A 789 -17.66 -23.03 9.97
C TRP A 789 -18.18 -22.84 8.55
N LYS A 790 -17.55 -23.57 7.64
CA LYS A 790 -17.78 -23.54 6.21
C LYS A 790 -19.26 -23.49 5.87
N ASP A 791 -19.63 -22.49 5.06
CA ASP A 791 -20.99 -22.24 4.58
C ASP A 791 -22.05 -21.98 5.66
N ILE A 792 -21.65 -21.70 6.91
CA ILE A 792 -22.57 -21.39 8.01
C ILE A 792 -22.20 -20.08 8.69
N PHE A 793 -20.97 -19.97 9.22
CA PHE A 793 -20.58 -18.84 10.05
C PHE A 793 -19.06 -18.68 10.12
N GLU A 794 -18.62 -17.43 10.21
CA GLU A 794 -17.23 -17.06 10.45
C GLU A 794 -17.17 -15.95 11.51
N ILE A 795 -16.23 -16.04 12.44
CA ILE A 795 -15.92 -14.97 13.41
C ILE A 795 -14.43 -14.73 13.50
N ARG A 796 -14.06 -13.45 13.48
CA ARG A 796 -12.68 -12.97 13.51
C ARG A 796 -12.50 -11.87 14.55
N PRO A 797 -12.38 -12.20 15.85
CA PRO A 797 -11.99 -11.23 16.84
C PRO A 797 -10.48 -11.00 16.76
N ARG A 798 -10.09 -9.73 16.78
CA ARG A 798 -8.71 -9.25 16.86
C ARG A 798 -8.63 -8.25 18.01
N TYR A 799 -7.66 -8.46 18.89
CA TYR A 799 -7.43 -7.56 20.01
C TYR A 799 -5.98 -7.12 20.03
N SER A 800 -5.76 -5.81 20.08
CA SER A 800 -4.44 -5.22 20.23
C SER A 800 -4.44 -4.22 21.38
N VAL A 801 -3.30 -4.16 22.06
CA VAL A 801 -3.05 -3.19 23.13
C VAL A 801 -1.75 -2.50 22.81
N ARG A 802 -1.76 -1.17 22.75
CA ARG A 802 -0.56 -0.38 22.49
C ARG A 802 -0.16 0.36 23.75
N PHE A 803 1.07 0.09 24.18
CA PHE A 803 1.74 0.85 25.23
C PHE A 803 2.68 1.84 24.55
N THR A 804 2.56 3.13 24.86
CA THR A 804 3.47 4.16 24.35
C THR A 804 4.06 4.92 25.53
N ASN A 805 5.37 5.06 25.55
CA ASN A 805 6.10 5.80 26.57
C ASN A 805 6.94 6.89 25.89
N ASN A 806 6.66 8.13 26.24
CA ASN A 806 7.36 9.30 25.73
C ASN A 806 8.18 9.89 26.88
N LYS A 807 9.51 9.85 26.73
CA LYS A 807 10.44 10.42 27.69
C LYS A 807 11.20 11.61 27.13
N TYR A 808 11.49 12.58 27.99
CA TYR A 808 12.28 13.76 27.64
C TYR A 808 13.52 13.83 28.51
N ASN A 809 14.61 14.37 27.99
CA ASN A 809 15.85 14.60 28.75
C ASN A 809 16.00 16.06 29.19
N LEU A 810 14.89 16.81 29.26
CA LEU A 810 14.82 18.18 29.73
C LEU A 810 13.86 18.23 30.91
N ASP A 811 14.33 18.71 32.06
CA ASP A 811 13.60 18.63 33.34
C ASP A 811 12.27 19.40 33.35
N THR A 812 12.08 20.33 32.41
CA THR A 812 10.84 21.10 32.24
C THR A 812 9.71 20.30 31.57
N PHE A 813 10.01 19.12 31.01
CA PHE A 813 9.02 18.28 30.34
C PHE A 813 8.69 17.04 31.18
N GLU A 814 7.39 16.78 31.35
CA GLU A 814 6.92 15.57 32.02
C GLU A 814 6.90 14.37 31.07
N ASP A 815 7.43 13.24 31.53
CA ASP A 815 7.30 11.95 30.85
C ASP A 815 5.81 11.56 30.77
N THR A 816 5.38 11.06 29.61
CA THR A 816 3.97 10.67 29.39
C THR A 816 3.85 9.22 28.96
N GLN A 817 2.83 8.54 29.50
CA GLN A 817 2.49 7.15 29.18
C GLN A 817 1.08 7.07 28.65
N PHE A 818 0.92 6.42 27.51
CA PHE A 818 -0.35 6.23 26.83
C PHE A 818 -0.64 4.73 26.71
N LEU A 819 -1.90 4.38 26.90
CA LEU A 819 -2.43 3.04 26.72
C LEU A 819 -3.60 3.15 25.75
N PHE A 820 -3.59 2.33 24.71
CA PHE A 820 -4.67 2.30 23.73
C PHE A 820 -5.11 0.86 23.50
N HIS A 821 -6.41 0.61 23.59
CA HIS A 821 -7.01 -0.69 23.33
C HIS A 821 -7.84 -0.63 22.06
N GLN A 822 -7.68 -1.65 21.21
CA GLN A 822 -8.52 -1.84 20.05
C GLN A 822 -9.04 -3.29 20.04
N LEU A 823 -10.36 -3.43 20.01
CA LEU A 823 -11.04 -4.69 19.78
C LEU A 823 -11.80 -4.58 18.47
N ARG A 824 -11.52 -5.46 17.52
CA ARG A 824 -12.30 -5.57 16.29
C ARG A 824 -12.90 -6.95 16.19
N VAL A 825 -14.21 -7.04 16.04
CA VAL A 825 -14.96 -8.29 15.89
C VAL A 825 -15.69 -8.25 14.57
N ARG A 826 -15.27 -9.14 13.66
CA ARG A 826 -15.95 -9.35 12.39
C ARG A 826 -16.70 -10.67 12.40
N THR A 827 -17.89 -10.67 11.82
CA THR A 827 -18.69 -11.87 11.67
C THR A 827 -19.28 -11.96 10.27
N VAL A 828 -19.35 -13.17 9.72
CA VAL A 828 -20.10 -13.47 8.51
C VAL A 828 -21.04 -14.64 8.81
N TRP A 829 -22.33 -14.47 8.57
CA TRP A 829 -23.33 -15.52 8.67
C TRP A 829 -23.84 -15.87 7.28
N TYR A 830 -23.66 -17.11 6.87
CA TYR A 830 -24.23 -17.65 5.64
C TYR A 830 -25.60 -18.26 5.97
N LEU A 831 -26.64 -17.45 5.80
CA LEU A 831 -28.01 -17.83 6.14
C LEU A 831 -28.65 -18.62 4.99
N PRO A 832 -29.64 -19.50 5.28
CA PRO A 832 -30.36 -20.24 4.24
C PRO A 832 -30.95 -19.33 3.16
N LYS A 833 -31.12 -19.87 1.95
CA LYS A 833 -31.68 -19.17 0.78
C LYS A 833 -30.80 -18.00 0.32
N ASN A 834 -29.48 -18.21 0.22
CA ASN A 834 -28.53 -17.26 -0.38
C ASN A 834 -28.44 -15.90 0.35
N PHE A 835 -28.77 -15.87 1.64
CA PHE A 835 -28.60 -14.68 2.46
C PHE A 835 -27.22 -14.69 3.11
N GLU A 836 -26.59 -13.52 3.18
CA GLU A 836 -25.33 -13.32 3.87
C GLU A 836 -25.43 -12.11 4.79
N TRP A 837 -25.15 -12.28 6.08
CA TRP A 837 -25.13 -11.18 7.04
C TRP A 837 -23.72 -10.96 7.58
N ARG A 838 -23.16 -9.79 7.26
CA ARG A 838 -21.82 -9.37 7.66
C ARG A 838 -21.91 -8.29 8.73
N ASN A 839 -21.05 -8.37 9.74
CA ASN A 839 -20.86 -7.32 10.74
C ASN A 839 -19.38 -7.02 10.90
N ASP A 840 -19.05 -5.75 11.05
CA ASP A 840 -17.74 -5.24 11.41
C ASP A 840 -17.92 -4.28 12.59
N ILE A 841 -17.43 -4.70 13.75
CA ILE A 841 -17.59 -3.99 15.01
C ILE A 841 -16.20 -3.64 15.50
N GLU A 842 -15.90 -2.35 15.62
CA GLU A 842 -14.65 -1.85 16.16
C GLU A 842 -14.92 -1.06 17.45
N TYR A 843 -14.18 -1.39 18.49
CA TYR A 843 -14.16 -0.68 19.74
C TYR A 843 -12.78 -0.13 20.00
N ASN A 844 -12.69 1.18 20.11
CA ASN A 844 -11.47 1.90 20.46
C ASN A 844 -11.64 2.48 21.85
N TYR A 845 -10.62 2.31 22.69
CA TYR A 845 -10.60 2.86 24.04
C TYR A 845 -9.22 3.42 24.38
N ASP A 846 -9.21 4.71 24.71
CA ASP A 846 -8.03 5.42 25.16
C ASP A 846 -8.26 5.98 26.57
N PRO A 847 -7.82 5.27 27.62
CA PRO A 847 -7.91 5.74 28.99
C PRO A 847 -7.06 7.00 29.29
N SER A 848 -6.13 7.39 28.41
CA SER A 848 -5.27 8.57 28.62
C SER A 848 -5.97 9.89 28.27
N ILE A 849 -7.09 9.82 27.55
CA ILE A 849 -7.93 10.98 27.24
C ILE A 849 -8.67 11.44 28.50
N SER A 850 -8.78 12.76 28.73
CA SER A 850 -9.54 13.30 29.87
C SER A 850 -11.02 12.86 29.83
N SER A 851 -11.64 12.67 31.00
CA SER A 851 -13.06 12.30 31.12
C SER A 851 -14.03 13.31 30.52
N SER A 852 -13.56 14.53 30.22
CA SER A 852 -14.32 15.57 29.50
C SER A 852 -14.49 15.29 28.00
N PHE A 853 -13.77 14.30 27.46
CA PHE A 853 -13.83 13.88 26.06
C PHE A 853 -14.25 12.42 25.95
N GLN A 854 -14.70 12.01 24.77
CA GLN A 854 -15.13 10.64 24.51
C GLN A 854 -13.91 9.69 24.51
N GLN A 855 -13.67 9.03 25.63
CA GLN A 855 -12.56 8.07 25.81
C GLN A 855 -12.75 6.76 25.03
N SER A 856 -13.99 6.41 24.67
CA SER A 856 -14.31 5.17 23.98
C SER A 856 -15.33 5.35 22.87
N ALA A 857 -15.16 4.66 21.75
CA ALA A 857 -16.08 4.69 20.62
C ALA A 857 -16.33 3.28 20.07
N TRP A 858 -17.61 3.00 19.78
CA TRP A 858 -18.03 1.79 19.07
C TRP A 858 -18.46 2.15 17.65
N PHE A 859 -17.79 1.54 16.67
CA PHE A 859 -18.15 1.64 15.26
C PHE A 859 -18.74 0.31 14.83
N TRP A 860 -20.01 0.30 14.40
CA TRP A 860 -20.67 -0.91 13.94
C TRP A 860 -21.23 -0.72 12.54
N ASN A 861 -20.58 -1.37 11.57
CA ASN A 861 -21.06 -1.48 10.21
C ASN A 861 -21.71 -2.86 9.99
N SER A 862 -22.88 -2.87 9.37
CA SER A 862 -23.65 -4.10 9.14
C SER A 862 -24.13 -4.16 7.69
N THR A 863 -24.12 -5.35 7.09
CA THR A 863 -24.51 -5.57 5.70
C THR A 863 -25.29 -6.87 5.57
N LEU A 864 -26.50 -6.80 5.03
CA LEU A 864 -27.30 -7.96 4.65
C LEU A 864 -27.35 -8.06 3.13
N ALA A 865 -26.83 -9.13 2.57
CA ALA A 865 -26.83 -9.41 1.14
C ALA A 865 -27.72 -10.60 0.81
N TYR A 866 -28.37 -10.56 -0.35
CA TYR A 866 -29.18 -11.64 -0.90
C TYR A 866 -28.76 -11.90 -2.34
N SER A 867 -28.21 -13.08 -2.60
CA SER A 867 -27.74 -13.50 -3.92
C SER A 867 -28.81 -14.29 -4.66
N PHE A 868 -29.04 -13.95 -5.93
CA PHE A 868 -30.04 -14.59 -6.78
C PHE A 868 -29.55 -14.67 -8.24
N MET A 869 -30.36 -15.25 -9.13
CA MET A 869 -29.98 -15.54 -10.53
C MET A 869 -28.71 -16.41 -10.64
N LYS A 870 -28.58 -17.45 -9.82
CA LYS A 870 -27.36 -18.29 -9.72
C LYS A 870 -26.12 -17.44 -9.38
N ASP A 871 -26.24 -16.63 -8.34
CA ASP A 871 -25.20 -15.73 -7.81
C ASP A 871 -24.69 -14.67 -8.81
N LYS A 872 -25.44 -14.43 -9.90
CA LYS A 872 -25.16 -13.35 -10.85
C LYS A 872 -25.69 -12.00 -10.39
N ALA A 873 -26.68 -11.97 -9.51
CA ALA A 873 -27.28 -10.74 -9.01
C ALA A 873 -27.28 -10.74 -7.48
N ILE A 874 -26.96 -9.60 -6.87
CA ILE A 874 -26.93 -9.45 -5.41
C ILE A 874 -27.64 -8.16 -5.03
N LEU A 875 -28.63 -8.28 -4.14
CA LEU A 875 -29.28 -7.16 -3.47
C LEU A 875 -28.65 -7.00 -2.09
N THR A 876 -28.24 -5.79 -1.72
CA THR A 876 -27.51 -5.51 -0.47
C THR A 876 -28.16 -4.38 0.30
N LEU A 877 -28.50 -4.60 1.57
CA LEU A 877 -28.88 -3.57 2.52
C LEU A 877 -27.72 -3.30 3.47
N LYS A 878 -27.25 -2.06 3.50
CA LYS A 878 -26.11 -1.60 4.32
C LYS A 878 -26.60 -0.66 5.41
N ALA A 879 -25.97 -0.76 6.58
CA ALA A 879 -26.08 0.22 7.65
C ALA A 879 -24.66 0.64 8.07
N TYR A 880 -24.33 1.90 7.88
CA TYR A 880 -23.05 2.49 8.26
C TYR A 880 -23.19 3.18 9.61
N ASP A 881 -22.27 2.93 10.54
CA ASP A 881 -22.28 3.44 11.91
C ASP A 881 -23.66 3.31 12.60
N LEU A 882 -24.12 2.07 12.82
CA LEU A 882 -25.42 1.77 13.43
C LEU A 882 -25.63 2.50 14.78
N LEU A 883 -24.54 2.68 15.54
CA LEU A 883 -24.53 3.27 16.87
C LEU A 883 -24.43 4.80 16.85
N ASN A 884 -24.13 5.40 15.69
CA ASN A 884 -24.01 6.84 15.49
C ASN A 884 -23.02 7.48 16.47
N GLN A 885 -21.85 6.88 16.62
CA GLN A 885 -20.78 7.33 17.53
C GLN A 885 -19.56 7.90 16.81
N ASN A 886 -19.60 8.00 15.48
CA ASN A 886 -18.53 8.61 14.73
C ASN A 886 -18.42 10.12 15.04
N THR A 887 -17.43 10.48 15.85
CA THR A 887 -16.99 11.85 16.09
C THR A 887 -15.50 11.89 15.77
N ASN A 888 -15.08 12.63 14.72
CA ASN A 888 -13.65 12.78 14.39
C ASN A 888 -12.97 13.78 15.33
N ALA A 889 -13.17 13.58 16.64
CA ALA A 889 -12.53 14.35 17.69
C ALA A 889 -11.18 13.73 18.02
N ARG A 890 -10.13 14.54 18.01
CA ARG A 890 -8.77 14.14 18.34
C ARG A 890 -8.17 15.13 19.32
N ARG A 891 -7.54 14.60 20.37
CA ARG A 891 -6.63 15.36 21.23
C ARG A 891 -5.19 15.05 20.82
N THR A 892 -4.36 16.07 20.67
CA THR A 892 -2.92 15.96 20.46
C THR A 892 -2.22 16.74 21.57
N ALA A 893 -1.39 16.07 22.35
CA ALA A 893 -0.54 16.70 23.36
C ALA A 893 0.92 16.63 22.91
N THR A 894 1.59 17.77 22.92
CA THR A 894 3.03 17.91 22.67
C THR A 894 3.65 18.74 23.78
N GLN A 895 4.97 18.89 23.78
CA GLN A 895 5.67 19.72 24.75
C GLN A 895 5.28 21.22 24.70
N ASN A 896 4.80 21.72 23.56
CA ASN A 896 4.50 23.15 23.36
C ASN A 896 3.00 23.45 23.29
N TYR A 897 2.13 22.44 23.27
CA TYR A 897 0.68 22.65 23.24
C TYR A 897 -0.14 21.39 23.51
N ILE A 898 -1.38 21.59 23.98
CA ILE A 898 -2.45 20.61 24.00
C ILE A 898 -3.54 21.11 23.04
N GLN A 899 -3.94 20.30 22.08
CA GLN A 899 -4.92 20.68 21.06
C GLN A 899 -6.04 19.65 20.97
N ASP A 900 -7.28 20.14 21.00
CA ASP A 900 -8.47 19.40 20.63
C ASP A 900 -8.95 19.89 19.27
N SER A 901 -9.21 18.96 18.36
CA SER A 901 -9.75 19.28 17.05
C SER A 901 -10.89 18.33 16.71
N GLN A 902 -11.96 18.86 16.11
CA GLN A 902 -13.05 18.11 15.53
C GLN A 902 -13.24 18.52 14.07
N SER A 903 -13.62 17.56 13.21
CA SER A 903 -13.98 17.88 11.83
C SER A 903 -15.25 17.16 11.37
N THR A 904 -15.80 17.58 10.23
CA THR A 904 -16.94 16.91 9.59
C THR A 904 -16.64 15.43 9.35
N VAL A 905 -17.63 14.57 9.63
CA VAL A 905 -17.60 13.13 9.35
C VAL A 905 -18.87 12.65 8.68
N LEU A 906 -18.79 11.51 8.00
CA LEU A 906 -19.98 10.76 7.63
C LEU A 906 -20.71 10.28 8.87
N GLN A 907 -21.98 10.65 8.94
CA GLN A 907 -22.92 10.19 9.94
C GLN A 907 -23.60 8.89 9.49
N ARG A 908 -24.38 8.29 10.39
CA ARG A 908 -25.13 7.06 10.13
C ARG A 908 -26.01 7.18 8.88
N TYR A 909 -25.92 6.20 7.98
CA TYR A 909 -26.82 6.08 6.83
C TYR A 909 -27.19 4.62 6.54
N PHE A 910 -28.32 4.43 5.85
CA PHE A 910 -28.75 3.14 5.34
C PHE A 910 -28.77 3.18 3.82
N MET A 911 -28.34 2.11 3.16
CA MET A 911 -28.25 2.08 1.69
C MET A 911 -28.71 0.73 1.14
N LEU A 912 -29.56 0.79 0.11
CA LEU A 912 -29.95 -0.37 -0.68
C LEU A 912 -29.19 -0.33 -2.01
N SER A 913 -28.44 -1.38 -2.30
CA SER A 913 -27.63 -1.50 -3.51
C SER A 913 -27.97 -2.77 -4.28
N PHE A 914 -27.98 -2.68 -5.60
CA PHE A 914 -28.11 -3.79 -6.52
C PHE A 914 -26.80 -3.95 -7.31
N SER A 915 -26.39 -5.19 -7.55
CA SER A 915 -25.27 -5.48 -8.43
C SER A 915 -25.54 -6.69 -9.32
N TRP A 916 -25.03 -6.65 -10.54
CA TRP A 916 -25.22 -7.68 -11.54
C TRP A 916 -23.92 -7.98 -12.29
N LYS A 917 -23.57 -9.26 -12.36
CA LYS A 917 -22.40 -9.81 -13.06
C LYS A 917 -22.84 -10.52 -14.35
N PHE A 918 -22.16 -10.23 -15.44
CA PHE A 918 -22.35 -10.89 -16.74
C PHE A 918 -21.01 -11.46 -17.24
N ASN A 919 -21.06 -12.58 -17.95
CA ASN A 919 -19.89 -13.27 -18.49
C ASN A 919 -20.29 -14.14 -19.68
N SER A 920 -19.62 -13.96 -20.83
CA SER A 920 -19.78 -14.75 -22.04
C SER A 920 -18.56 -15.62 -22.41
N LEU A 921 -17.52 -15.67 -21.56
CA LEU A 921 -16.32 -16.49 -21.78
C LEU A 921 -16.66 -18.00 -21.87
N GLY A 922 -16.25 -18.66 -22.95
CA GLY A 922 -16.41 -20.11 -23.18
C GLY A 922 -17.02 -20.48 -24.55
N LYS A 923 -17.37 -21.76 -24.76
CA LYS A 923 -17.84 -22.38 -26.03
C LYS A 923 -19.05 -21.74 -26.73
N LYS A 924 -19.62 -20.65 -26.20
CA LYS A 924 -20.64 -19.82 -26.86
C LYS A 924 -20.07 -18.58 -27.56
N GLY A 925 -18.75 -18.45 -27.62
CA GLY A 925 -18.04 -17.39 -28.35
C GLY A 925 -17.89 -17.63 -29.86
N GLU A 926 -18.60 -18.60 -30.43
CA GLU A 926 -18.90 -18.58 -31.87
C GLU A 926 -20.08 -17.61 -32.07
N THR A 927 -19.77 -16.35 -32.32
CA THR A 927 -20.69 -15.50 -33.08
C THR A 927 -20.79 -16.12 -34.47
N GLN A 928 -21.84 -16.91 -34.71
CA GLN A 928 -22.30 -17.15 -36.08
C GLN A 928 -22.59 -15.78 -36.72
N ASP A 929 -22.23 -15.71 -37.99
CA ASP A 929 -22.25 -14.57 -38.92
C ASP A 929 -23.36 -13.52 -38.74
N ASP A 930 -22.98 -12.29 -39.06
CA ASP A 930 -23.80 -11.13 -39.44
C ASP A 930 -24.89 -10.64 -38.47
N GLY A 931 -24.48 -9.68 -37.64
CA GLY A 931 -25.42 -8.78 -36.97
C GLY A 931 -24.71 -7.65 -36.24
N MET A 932 -24.59 -6.48 -36.88
CA MET A 932 -24.26 -5.22 -36.20
C MET A 932 -25.27 -4.97 -35.07
N PHE A 933 -24.80 -4.92 -33.83
CA PHE A 933 -25.56 -4.31 -32.74
C PHE A 933 -25.27 -2.80 -32.73
N ILE A 934 -26.22 -2.02 -33.22
CA ILE A 934 -26.32 -0.58 -32.98
C ILE A 934 -27.14 -0.41 -31.68
N PHE A 935 -26.61 0.38 -30.75
CA PHE A 935 -27.38 0.90 -29.62
C PHE A 935 -28.18 2.11 -30.10
N ASP A 936 -29.50 2.06 -30.01
CA ASP A 936 -30.36 3.25 -29.94
C ASP A 936 -30.55 3.67 -28.48
#